data_AF-A0A0L6CKY1-F1
#
_entry.id   AF-A0A0L6CKY1-F1
#
_cell.length_a   1.000
_cell.length_b   1.000
_cell.length_c   1.000
_cell.angle_alpha   90.00
_cell.angle_beta   90.00
_cell.angle_gamma   90.00
#
_symmetry.space_group_name_H-M   'P 1'
#
loop_
_entity.id
_entity.type
_entity.pdbx_description
1 polymer ?
#
loop_
_entity_poly.entity_id
_entity_poly.type
_entity_poly.pdbx_seq_one_letter_code
_entity_poly.pdbx_strand_id
1 'polypeptide(L)'
;MSVFPKVLVEQAHSSAWSLSREVAATMNPANPADASLARAGEVLAARGLQVHAHSRGPLDADALAEHDVLVIAHPAEARSERVMGDLPPVLGADEIEAIEAYVRDGGGLVVLAECDQDTYGNNVNDLLARFGLRVTSTLVHESADGGRRHQSNATWVLGQPGAGLGQGLLAGVDEMCFYRAGVIDTTSAPDALVLARTSPTAYPAGQPLAVATRFGSGRVVVLADSDLVGDDSIDELDNARLWTNVVTWASGGMRTTAAAPARSSESASLPEWLRLKAAVEELRLMQAKDGSIPDAERHPRATALVESMKVEIAALASRFAHDAAYLEALPVDLDRWVAGGFAKPDFLDSLMAFRPDLCREDGIEHLVVFPMYTQNGNLDRVFEALLISVQWPDWLAKVEETYDNPMFLAVNFIDFTPGYDTNSAVLFPETVAVREVPKFSWGAIFCDREGARFRRVVSSAAELLSLQLPPDAERLVASQELAQSTFAMWDLIHDRTHSHGDLPFDPFMIKQRMPFWMYALEELRCDLNTFRQAVELEKQGQAYAKSVQYAILFDRLFRFPITGERVRNYDGLGGQLMFAYLHKNDALRWTDNKLSFDWRRVPEVVVALCEDVERLYRSGIDRSRVGHWLASYEFVSSYVAPHPASTWAQGARALPLDGPPKGLTDLVQPDEFPLNVFYEALRKKMADVIASTSGITASTPEREKESA
;
A
#
# COMPACT_ATOMS: atom_id res chain seq x y z
N MET A 1 2.49 -16.02 -9.02
CA MET A 1 3.24 -16.20 -7.76
C MET A 1 2.58 -15.33 -6.71
N SER A 2 2.66 -15.68 -5.42
CA SER A 2 2.06 -14.85 -4.37
C SER A 2 2.92 -13.61 -4.13
N VAL A 3 2.29 -12.44 -4.08
CA VAL A 3 2.97 -11.19 -3.69
C VAL A 3 3.36 -11.21 -2.20
N PHE A 4 2.98 -12.21 -1.41
CA PHE A 4 3.35 -12.33 0.00
C PHE A 4 4.57 -13.23 0.24
N PRO A 5 5.39 -12.93 1.26
CA PRO A 5 6.59 -13.70 1.58
C PRO A 5 6.29 -15.16 1.93
N LYS A 6 7.21 -16.05 1.55
CA LYS A 6 7.28 -17.43 1.99
C LYS A 6 8.35 -17.59 3.08
N VAL A 7 7.96 -18.17 4.21
CA VAL A 7 8.79 -18.39 5.40
C VAL A 7 9.01 -19.89 5.55
N LEU A 8 10.27 -20.32 5.57
CA LEU A 8 10.68 -21.69 5.83
C LEU A 8 11.11 -21.82 7.29
N VAL A 9 10.45 -22.67 8.06
CA VAL A 9 10.81 -22.98 9.45
C VAL A 9 11.55 -24.30 9.52
N GLU A 10 12.81 -24.23 9.90
CA GLU A 10 13.72 -25.37 10.02
C GLU A 10 13.29 -26.31 11.16
N GLN A 11 12.97 -27.55 10.81
CA GLN A 11 12.52 -28.60 11.72
C GLN A 11 13.21 -29.96 11.45
N ALA A 12 14.14 -30.05 10.51
CA ALA A 12 14.83 -31.29 10.17
C ALA A 12 15.98 -31.59 11.15
N HIS A 13 16.69 -30.55 11.61
CA HIS A 13 17.85 -30.63 12.50
C HIS A 13 17.47 -30.66 13.98
N SER A 14 16.89 -31.78 14.44
CA SER A 14 16.65 -32.04 15.86
C SER A 14 16.05 -30.82 16.60
N SER A 15 14.98 -30.24 16.04
CA SER A 15 14.38 -28.99 16.53
C SER A 15 13.56 -29.22 17.78
N ALA A 16 13.70 -28.33 18.77
CA ALA A 16 12.87 -28.31 19.98
C ALA A 16 11.43 -27.81 19.75
N TRP A 17 11.13 -27.32 18.55
CA TRP A 17 9.86 -26.70 18.21
C TRP A 17 9.19 -27.37 17.01
N SER A 18 7.85 -27.40 17.00
CA SER A 18 7.09 -27.85 15.85
C SER A 18 5.98 -26.89 15.44
N LEU A 19 5.83 -26.66 14.13
CA LEU A 19 4.66 -26.01 13.55
C LEU A 19 3.39 -26.89 13.67
N SER A 20 3.53 -28.19 13.92
CA SER A 20 2.40 -29.11 14.09
C SER A 20 2.07 -29.27 15.56
N ARG A 21 0.85 -28.87 15.97
CA ARG A 21 0.34 -29.10 17.34
C ARG A 21 0.29 -30.59 17.69
N GLU A 22 0.07 -31.46 16.71
CA GLU A 22 0.07 -32.91 16.92
C GLU A 22 1.49 -33.41 17.24
N VAL A 23 2.49 -32.97 16.47
CA VAL A 23 3.89 -33.34 16.73
C VAL A 23 4.35 -32.77 18.07
N ALA A 24 4.05 -31.49 18.35
CA ALA A 24 4.33 -30.86 19.65
C ALA A 24 3.70 -31.62 20.83
N ALA A 25 2.49 -32.16 20.67
CA ALA A 25 1.86 -32.99 21.69
C ALA A 25 2.54 -34.35 21.91
N THR A 26 3.25 -34.88 20.91
CA THR A 26 4.09 -36.07 21.09
C THR A 26 5.44 -35.74 21.73
N MET A 27 6.02 -34.59 21.36
CA MET A 27 7.25 -34.06 21.97
C MET A 27 7.04 -33.77 23.45
N ASN A 28 5.99 -33.01 23.80
CA ASN A 28 5.69 -32.59 25.17
C ASN A 28 4.23 -32.93 25.57
N PRO A 29 3.92 -34.18 25.95
CA PRO A 29 2.54 -34.57 26.30
C PRO A 29 1.96 -33.85 27.52
N ALA A 30 2.82 -33.34 28.41
CA ALA A 30 2.39 -32.66 29.63
C ALA A 30 2.02 -31.20 29.38
N ASN A 31 2.73 -30.53 28.46
CA ASN A 31 2.46 -29.17 28.05
C ASN A 31 2.82 -28.98 26.55
N PRO A 32 1.95 -29.36 25.61
CA PRO A 32 2.27 -29.28 24.18
C PRO A 32 2.60 -27.87 23.66
N ALA A 33 2.11 -26.83 24.34
CA ALA A 33 2.34 -25.44 23.94
C ALA A 33 3.82 -25.03 24.05
N ASP A 34 4.54 -25.61 25.02
CA ASP A 34 5.98 -25.47 25.30
C ASP A 34 6.85 -26.30 24.33
N ALA A 35 6.30 -26.64 23.16
CA ALA A 35 7.00 -27.26 22.03
C ALA A 35 6.33 -26.90 20.68
N SER A 36 5.38 -25.97 20.67
CA SER A 36 4.61 -25.62 19.48
C SER A 36 4.84 -24.18 19.03
N LEU A 37 4.99 -24.01 17.71
CA LEU A 37 5.03 -22.74 17.00
C LEU A 37 3.80 -22.57 16.07
N ALA A 38 2.74 -23.34 16.29
CA ALA A 38 1.56 -23.29 15.44
C ALA A 38 0.93 -21.89 15.45
N ARG A 39 0.84 -21.27 16.64
CA ARG A 39 0.36 -19.91 16.81
C ARG A 39 1.28 -18.90 16.12
N ALA A 40 2.60 -19.07 16.20
CA ALA A 40 3.57 -18.25 15.48
C ALA A 40 3.37 -18.30 13.96
N GLY A 41 3.06 -19.48 13.42
CA GLY A 41 2.69 -19.64 12.02
C GLY A 41 1.36 -18.97 11.66
N GLU A 42 0.33 -19.15 12.51
CA GLU A 42 -1.00 -18.57 12.33
C GLU A 42 -0.97 -17.03 12.30
N VAL A 43 -0.20 -16.38 13.18
CA VAL A 43 -0.13 -14.91 13.21
C VAL A 43 0.56 -14.34 11.97
N LEU A 44 1.55 -15.03 11.40
CA LEU A 44 2.16 -14.66 10.12
C LEU A 44 1.21 -14.90 8.96
N ALA A 45 0.50 -16.04 8.96
CA ALA A 45 -0.49 -16.37 7.93
C ALA A 45 -1.65 -15.36 7.89
N ALA A 46 -2.09 -14.86 9.04
CA ALA A 46 -3.09 -13.80 9.14
C ALA A 46 -2.65 -12.47 8.48
N ARG A 47 -1.34 -12.31 8.22
CA ARG A 47 -0.74 -11.17 7.49
C ARG A 47 -0.45 -11.50 6.02
N GLY A 48 -0.89 -12.66 5.56
CA GLY A 48 -0.71 -13.16 4.20
C GLY A 48 0.59 -13.92 3.95
N LEU A 49 1.50 -14.02 4.93
CA LEU A 49 2.74 -14.77 4.76
C LEU A 49 2.45 -16.27 4.64
N GLN A 50 3.20 -16.95 3.78
CA GLN A 50 3.09 -18.40 3.59
C GLN A 50 4.13 -19.07 4.47
N VAL A 51 3.70 -19.90 5.43
CA VAL A 51 4.61 -20.57 6.37
C VAL A 51 4.74 -22.04 6.00
N HIS A 52 5.97 -22.50 5.77
CA HIS A 52 6.31 -23.86 5.39
C HIS A 52 7.25 -24.50 6.42
N ALA A 53 7.08 -25.79 6.66
CA ALA A 53 7.97 -26.59 7.48
C ALA A 53 9.07 -27.23 6.62
N HIS A 54 10.34 -27.06 6.97
CA HIS A 54 11.43 -27.88 6.45
C HIS A 54 11.66 -29.07 7.37
N SER A 55 11.07 -30.23 7.05
CA SER A 55 11.09 -31.38 7.96
C SER A 55 12.10 -32.46 7.58
N ARG A 56 12.78 -32.35 6.43
CA ARG A 56 13.69 -33.39 5.91
C ARG A 56 14.78 -32.80 5.04
N GLY A 57 15.96 -33.43 5.09
CA GLY A 57 17.09 -33.10 4.23
C GLY A 57 17.86 -31.86 4.72
N PRO A 58 19.07 -31.64 4.18
CA PRO A 58 19.88 -30.49 4.54
C PRO A 58 19.27 -29.16 4.03
N LEU A 59 19.72 -28.06 4.60
CA LEU A 59 19.46 -26.69 4.14
C LEU A 59 20.44 -26.31 3.02
N ASP A 60 20.20 -26.84 1.82
CA ASP A 60 20.95 -26.50 0.61
C ASP A 60 20.29 -25.35 -0.19
N ALA A 61 20.92 -24.97 -1.30
CA ALA A 61 20.41 -23.89 -2.16
C ALA A 61 19.01 -24.19 -2.72
N ASP A 62 18.69 -25.45 -3.00
CA ASP A 62 17.39 -25.84 -3.56
C ASP A 62 16.28 -25.73 -2.50
N ALA A 63 16.56 -26.10 -1.25
CA ALA A 63 15.64 -25.91 -0.13
C ALA A 63 15.30 -24.43 0.10
N LEU A 64 16.29 -23.54 -0.09
CA LEU A 64 16.16 -22.11 0.18
C LEU A 64 15.62 -21.29 -1.01
N ALA A 65 15.79 -21.75 -2.25
CA ALA A 65 15.54 -20.96 -3.47
C ALA A 65 14.13 -20.37 -3.58
N GLU A 66 13.12 -21.07 -3.06
CA GLU A 66 11.71 -20.67 -3.17
C GLU A 66 11.20 -19.85 -1.97
N HIS A 67 12.05 -19.53 -0.98
CA HIS A 67 11.65 -18.93 0.29
C HIS A 67 12.29 -17.54 0.50
N ASP A 68 11.51 -16.60 1.04
CA ASP A 68 11.97 -15.23 1.33
C ASP A 68 12.64 -15.12 2.72
N VAL A 69 12.29 -16.00 3.65
CA VAL A 69 12.86 -16.05 5.01
C VAL A 69 13.10 -17.49 5.46
N LEU A 70 14.27 -17.75 6.05
CA LEU A 70 14.57 -18.95 6.84
C LEU A 70 14.48 -18.64 8.34
N VAL A 71 13.80 -19.50 9.09
CA VAL A 71 13.74 -19.47 10.56
C VAL A 71 14.46 -20.69 11.12
N ILE A 72 15.53 -20.48 11.89
CA ILE A 72 16.21 -21.53 12.66
C ILE A 72 15.59 -21.57 14.05
N ALA A 73 14.80 -22.62 14.32
CA ALA A 73 14.02 -22.78 15.54
C ALA A 73 14.71 -23.74 16.53
N HIS A 74 15.69 -23.22 17.26
CA HIS A 74 16.41 -23.91 18.35
C HIS A 74 16.72 -25.42 18.11
N PRO A 75 17.69 -25.76 17.23
CA PRO A 75 18.23 -27.11 17.11
C PRO A 75 18.89 -27.55 18.43
N ALA A 76 18.59 -28.75 18.92
CA ALA A 76 19.14 -29.25 20.18
C ALA A 76 19.29 -30.78 20.18
N GLU A 77 20.22 -31.30 20.96
CA GLU A 77 20.32 -32.74 21.18
C GLU A 77 19.13 -33.26 22.02
N ALA A 78 18.62 -34.44 21.68
CA ALA A 78 17.49 -35.08 22.38
C ALA A 78 17.74 -35.40 23.87
N ARG A 79 18.99 -35.29 24.35
CA ARG A 79 19.32 -35.41 25.78
C ARG A 79 19.10 -34.12 26.56
N SER A 80 19.08 -32.98 25.86
CA SER A 80 18.91 -31.65 26.43
C SER A 80 17.46 -31.18 26.28
N GLU A 81 16.86 -31.42 25.11
CA GLU A 81 15.50 -30.98 24.79
C GLU A 81 14.62 -32.11 24.25
N ARG A 82 13.31 -31.84 24.21
CA ARG A 82 12.31 -32.70 23.55
C ARG A 82 12.21 -32.27 22.10
N VAL A 83 12.71 -33.09 21.19
CA VAL A 83 13.00 -32.67 19.81
C VAL A 83 12.26 -33.50 18.76
N MET A 84 12.12 -32.93 17.57
CA MET A 84 11.69 -33.60 16.33
C MET A 84 12.75 -33.47 15.22
N GLY A 85 12.59 -34.21 14.14
CA GLY A 85 13.52 -34.18 13.00
C GLY A 85 14.55 -35.30 13.06
N ASP A 86 15.00 -35.73 11.87
CA ASP A 86 15.85 -36.92 11.71
C ASP A 86 17.35 -36.58 11.61
N LEU A 87 17.70 -35.30 11.43
CA LEU A 87 19.09 -34.83 11.31
C LEU A 87 19.65 -34.42 12.68
N PRO A 88 20.97 -34.53 12.90
CA PRO A 88 21.60 -34.03 14.11
C PRO A 88 21.38 -32.51 14.27
N PRO A 89 21.50 -31.95 15.48
CA PRO A 89 21.33 -30.50 15.72
C PRO A 89 22.46 -29.62 15.15
N VAL A 90 23.40 -30.22 14.40
CA VAL A 90 24.57 -29.56 13.82
C VAL A 90 24.34 -29.37 12.33
N LEU A 91 24.41 -28.12 11.87
CA LEU A 91 24.41 -27.76 10.46
C LEU A 91 25.77 -28.10 9.85
N GLY A 92 25.77 -28.79 8.71
CA GLY A 92 26.96 -29.06 7.93
C GLY A 92 27.64 -27.78 7.42
N ALA A 93 28.93 -27.88 7.08
CA ALA A 93 29.69 -26.74 6.53
C ALA A 93 29.05 -26.19 5.25
N ASP A 94 28.59 -27.09 4.37
CA ASP A 94 27.92 -26.74 3.12
C ASP A 94 26.57 -26.05 3.36
N GLU A 95 25.85 -26.41 4.43
CA GLU A 95 24.58 -25.77 4.81
C GLU A 95 24.82 -24.35 5.33
N ILE A 96 25.83 -24.17 6.19
CA ILE A 96 26.20 -22.82 6.67
C ILE A 96 26.60 -21.93 5.49
N GLU A 97 27.34 -22.46 4.51
CA GLU A 97 27.71 -21.73 3.30
C GLU A 97 26.48 -21.39 2.44
N ALA A 98 25.55 -22.34 2.27
CA ALA A 98 24.30 -22.11 1.54
C ALA A 98 23.43 -21.04 2.21
N ILE A 99 23.27 -21.08 3.54
CA ILE A 99 22.50 -20.09 4.31
C ILE A 99 23.16 -18.71 4.22
N GLU A 100 24.50 -18.62 4.35
CA GLU A 100 25.20 -17.35 4.22
C GLU A 100 25.06 -16.75 2.81
N ALA A 101 25.20 -17.57 1.76
CA ALA A 101 25.00 -17.15 0.38
C ALA A 101 23.56 -16.67 0.15
N TYR A 102 22.58 -17.45 0.62
CA TYR A 102 21.17 -17.09 0.58
C TYR A 102 20.89 -15.72 1.21
N VAL A 103 21.41 -15.47 2.41
CA VAL A 103 21.25 -14.16 3.08
C VAL A 103 21.98 -13.07 2.30
N ARG A 104 23.23 -13.29 1.87
CA ARG A 104 23.99 -12.30 1.09
C ARG A 104 23.21 -11.84 -0.15
N ASP A 105 22.52 -12.77 -0.81
CA ASP A 105 21.80 -12.53 -2.05
C ASP A 105 20.38 -11.96 -1.86
N GLY A 106 19.96 -11.71 -0.60
CA GLY A 106 18.71 -11.04 -0.28
C GLY A 106 17.83 -11.80 0.72
N GLY A 107 18.12 -13.06 0.99
CA GLY A 107 17.35 -13.90 1.90
C GLY A 107 17.27 -13.32 3.32
N GLY A 108 16.14 -13.56 3.98
CA GLY A 108 15.96 -13.26 5.40
C GLY A 108 16.39 -14.43 6.28
N LEU A 109 17.09 -14.18 7.38
CA LEU A 109 17.39 -15.17 8.41
C LEU A 109 16.85 -14.70 9.76
N VAL A 110 16.05 -15.53 10.41
CA VAL A 110 15.63 -15.33 11.81
C VAL A 110 16.12 -16.51 12.65
N VAL A 111 16.86 -16.23 13.72
CA VAL A 111 17.38 -17.25 14.62
C VAL A 111 16.73 -17.11 15.99
N LEU A 112 16.11 -18.19 16.45
CA LEU A 112 15.57 -18.34 17.79
C LEU A 112 16.61 -19.10 18.63
N ALA A 113 17.23 -18.40 19.58
CA ALA A 113 18.31 -18.91 20.43
C ALA A 113 17.86 -19.08 21.88
N GLU A 114 18.74 -19.61 22.74
CA GLU A 114 18.40 -19.97 24.13
C GLU A 114 19.44 -19.54 25.18
N CYS A 115 19.05 -19.57 26.48
CA CYS A 115 19.95 -19.21 27.59
C CYS A 115 21.21 -20.04 27.65
N ASP A 116 21.13 -21.34 27.37
CA ASP A 116 22.27 -22.25 27.50
C ASP A 116 22.79 -22.71 26.13
N GLN A 117 22.83 -21.79 25.16
CA GLN A 117 23.11 -22.04 23.74
C GLN A 117 24.28 -23.02 23.47
N ASP A 118 25.38 -22.90 24.20
CA ASP A 118 26.60 -23.71 23.99
C ASP A 118 26.47 -25.16 24.51
N THR A 119 25.37 -25.51 25.19
CA THR A 119 25.17 -26.83 25.82
C THR A 119 24.24 -27.77 25.05
N TYR A 120 23.55 -27.26 24.04
CA TYR A 120 22.54 -28.01 23.27
C TYR A 120 23.14 -28.89 22.15
N GLY A 121 24.46 -28.92 22.01
CA GLY A 121 25.16 -29.73 20.99
C GLY A 121 24.92 -29.27 19.55
N ASN A 122 24.37 -28.08 19.34
CA ASN A 122 24.25 -27.43 18.04
C ASN A 122 25.47 -26.56 17.72
N ASN A 123 25.51 -26.02 16.51
CA ASN A 123 26.53 -25.07 16.05
C ASN A 123 25.92 -23.75 15.52
N VAL A 124 24.81 -23.30 16.11
CA VAL A 124 24.15 -22.05 15.72
C VAL A 124 25.10 -20.85 15.81
N ASN A 125 26.01 -20.83 16.79
CA ASN A 125 27.03 -19.79 16.92
C ASN A 125 28.06 -19.79 15.78
N ASP A 126 28.31 -20.92 15.11
CA ASP A 126 29.18 -20.96 13.92
C ASP A 126 28.49 -20.32 12.71
N LEU A 127 27.16 -20.48 12.60
CA LEU A 127 26.34 -19.77 11.62
C LEU A 127 26.29 -18.27 11.93
N LEU A 128 25.97 -17.87 13.16
CA LEU A 128 25.85 -16.47 13.56
C LEU A 128 27.17 -15.69 13.41
N ALA A 129 28.31 -16.36 13.58
CA ALA A 129 29.63 -15.77 13.38
C ALA A 129 29.83 -15.23 11.96
N ARG A 130 29.17 -15.81 10.94
CA ARG A 130 29.19 -15.31 9.54
C ARG A 130 28.62 -13.90 9.43
N PHE A 131 27.74 -13.52 10.36
CA PHE A 131 27.06 -12.23 10.40
C PHE A 131 27.59 -11.30 11.51
N GLY A 132 28.72 -11.66 12.15
CA GLY A 132 29.32 -10.88 13.23
C GLY A 132 28.53 -10.90 14.54
N LEU A 133 27.62 -11.86 14.71
CA LEU A 133 26.78 -12.03 15.90
C LEU A 133 27.17 -13.29 16.65
N ARG A 134 26.93 -13.32 17.95
CA ARG A 134 27.09 -14.52 18.78
C ARG A 134 26.10 -14.51 19.93
N VAL A 135 25.46 -15.63 20.22
CA VAL A 135 24.67 -15.80 21.45
C VAL A 135 25.60 -16.30 22.55
N THR A 136 25.61 -15.58 23.66
CA THR A 136 26.38 -15.93 24.86
C THR A 136 25.49 -16.68 25.82
N SER A 137 25.92 -17.89 26.20
CA SER A 137 25.21 -18.71 27.18
C SER A 137 25.20 -18.03 28.55
N THR A 138 24.02 -17.65 29.00
CA THR A 138 23.74 -17.08 30.32
C THR A 138 22.25 -17.19 30.58
N LEU A 139 21.85 -17.22 31.85
CA LEU A 139 20.45 -17.12 32.22
C LEU A 139 20.18 -15.70 32.71
N VAL A 140 19.45 -14.93 31.91
CA VAL A 140 19.07 -13.57 32.30
C VAL A 140 18.10 -13.64 33.49
N HIS A 141 18.44 -12.91 34.55
CA HIS A 141 17.58 -12.77 35.73
C HIS A 141 17.33 -11.31 36.06
N GLU A 142 16.08 -10.96 36.33
CA GLU A 142 15.71 -9.65 36.87
C GLU A 142 15.67 -9.67 38.40
N SER A 143 16.15 -8.60 39.02
CA SER A 143 16.09 -8.41 40.48
C SER A 143 14.65 -8.31 41.00
N ALA A 144 14.44 -8.64 42.28
CA ALA A 144 13.10 -8.59 42.88
C ALA A 144 12.55 -7.17 42.97
N ASP A 145 13.43 -6.21 43.22
CA ASP A 145 13.08 -4.80 43.41
C ASP A 145 13.12 -3.98 42.10
N GLY A 146 13.49 -4.61 40.98
CA GLY A 146 13.65 -3.94 39.68
C GLY A 146 12.34 -3.64 38.94
N GLY A 147 11.22 -4.25 39.35
CA GLY A 147 9.90 -4.01 38.77
C GLY A 147 9.73 -4.48 37.31
N ARG A 148 10.67 -5.25 36.77
CA ARG A 148 10.72 -5.70 35.37
C ARG A 148 10.63 -7.22 35.21
N ARG A 149 10.07 -7.88 36.21
CA ARG A 149 9.72 -9.30 36.17
C ARG A 149 8.31 -9.44 35.61
N HIS A 150 8.19 -10.08 34.45
CA HIS A 150 6.88 -10.50 33.97
C HIS A 150 6.34 -11.61 34.86
N GLN A 151 5.06 -11.51 35.23
CA GLN A 151 4.38 -12.45 36.14
C GLN A 151 5.17 -12.76 37.44
N SER A 152 5.95 -11.79 37.95
CA SER A 152 6.84 -11.94 39.11
C SER A 152 7.93 -13.03 38.99
N ASN A 153 8.16 -13.57 37.79
CA ASN A 153 9.19 -14.57 37.55
C ASN A 153 10.55 -13.89 37.30
N ALA A 154 11.60 -14.34 38.01
CA ALA A 154 12.94 -13.77 37.89
C ALA A 154 13.58 -14.01 36.51
N THR A 155 13.25 -15.10 35.82
CA THR A 155 13.78 -15.42 34.47
C THR A 155 12.87 -14.97 33.35
N TRP A 156 11.72 -14.35 33.66
CA TRP A 156 10.83 -13.77 32.66
C TRP A 156 10.95 -12.26 32.71
N VAL A 157 11.81 -11.71 31.87
CA VAL A 157 12.26 -10.32 31.98
C VAL A 157 11.58 -9.43 30.96
N LEU A 158 11.17 -8.24 31.38
CA LEU A 158 10.67 -7.21 30.47
C LEU A 158 11.85 -6.56 29.74
N GLY A 159 11.97 -6.82 28.44
CA GLY A 159 13.00 -6.23 27.59
C GLY A 159 12.93 -4.71 27.62
N GLN A 160 14.06 -4.05 27.86
CA GLN A 160 14.16 -2.60 27.69
C GLN A 160 14.31 -2.32 26.19
N PRO A 161 13.35 -1.63 25.56
CA PRO A 161 13.41 -1.38 24.14
C PRO A 161 14.60 -0.51 23.76
N GLY A 162 15.14 -0.76 22.57
CA GLY A 162 16.16 0.06 21.94
C GLY A 162 15.67 1.44 21.51
N ALA A 163 16.50 2.14 20.74
CA ALA A 163 16.09 3.40 20.14
C ALA A 163 14.92 3.19 19.16
N GLY A 164 13.93 4.08 19.18
CA GLY A 164 12.78 3.99 18.28
C GLY A 164 11.67 3.06 18.76
N LEU A 165 11.47 2.90 20.07
CA LEU A 165 10.28 2.24 20.62
C LEU A 165 9.00 2.70 19.93
N GLY A 166 8.15 1.75 19.57
CA GLY A 166 6.90 2.04 18.86
C GLY A 166 7.11 2.47 17.41
N GLN A 167 8.31 2.43 16.83
CA GLN A 167 8.61 2.85 15.45
C GLN A 167 9.42 1.79 14.70
N GLY A 168 9.44 1.85 13.36
CA GLY A 168 10.25 0.93 12.55
C GLY A 168 9.95 -0.54 12.86
N LEU A 169 10.99 -1.33 13.12
CA LEU A 169 10.89 -2.73 13.57
C LEU A 169 10.07 -2.92 14.86
N LEU A 170 9.99 -1.90 15.71
CA LEU A 170 9.19 -1.90 16.93
C LEU A 170 7.84 -1.19 16.74
N ALA A 171 7.38 -0.99 15.50
CA ALA A 171 6.11 -0.32 15.23
C ALA A 171 4.94 -1.00 15.97
N GLY A 172 4.31 -0.24 16.87
CA GLY A 172 3.19 -0.66 17.70
C GLY A 172 3.52 -1.64 18.83
N VAL A 173 4.80 -1.94 19.05
CA VAL A 173 5.30 -2.74 20.18
C VAL A 173 5.61 -1.76 21.32
N ASP A 174 4.92 -1.91 22.44
CA ASP A 174 5.13 -1.09 23.64
C ASP A 174 5.95 -1.87 24.68
N GLU A 175 5.59 -3.14 24.89
CA GLU A 175 6.25 -4.02 25.84
C GLU A 175 6.50 -5.41 25.26
N MET A 176 7.60 -6.02 25.66
CA MET A 176 8.00 -7.36 25.23
C MET A 176 8.68 -8.07 26.39
N CYS A 177 8.41 -9.37 26.53
CA CYS A 177 8.97 -10.18 27.59
C CYS A 177 9.76 -11.35 27.02
N PHE A 178 10.88 -11.65 27.67
CA PHE A 178 11.78 -12.71 27.31
C PHE A 178 11.89 -13.72 28.46
N TYR A 179 11.60 -14.98 28.20
CA TYR A 179 11.69 -16.06 29.16
C TYR A 179 12.99 -16.83 28.97
N ARG A 180 13.72 -17.05 30.08
CA ARG A 180 14.98 -17.82 30.09
C ARG A 180 15.92 -17.43 28.93
N ALA A 181 16.08 -16.12 28.73
CA ALA A 181 16.90 -15.64 27.63
C ALA A 181 18.40 -15.76 27.90
N GLY A 182 19.15 -15.97 26.82
CA GLY A 182 20.58 -15.66 26.74
C GLY A 182 20.82 -14.17 26.49
N VAL A 183 22.00 -13.84 25.96
CA VAL A 183 22.30 -12.48 25.47
C VAL A 183 23.08 -12.53 24.17
N ILE A 184 22.98 -11.48 23.36
CA ILE A 184 23.63 -11.41 22.04
C ILE A 184 24.84 -10.48 22.11
N ASP A 185 26.01 -10.99 21.75
CA ASP A 185 27.21 -10.20 21.50
C ASP A 185 27.17 -9.63 20.08
N THR A 186 27.24 -8.30 20.00
CA THR A 186 27.24 -7.52 18.77
C THR A 186 28.57 -6.81 18.52
N THR A 187 29.64 -7.17 19.25
CA THR A 187 30.94 -6.49 19.18
C THR A 187 31.52 -6.48 17.76
N SER A 188 31.31 -7.56 17.01
CA SER A 188 31.75 -7.69 15.61
C SER A 188 30.73 -7.15 14.59
N ALA A 189 29.61 -6.60 15.04
CA ALA A 189 28.55 -6.03 14.21
C ALA A 189 28.11 -4.66 14.78
N PRO A 190 28.96 -3.62 14.71
CA PRO A 190 28.69 -2.32 15.33
C PRO A 190 27.46 -1.59 14.77
N ASP A 191 27.08 -1.89 13.53
CA ASP A 191 25.90 -1.32 12.86
C ASP A 191 24.61 -2.11 13.15
N ALA A 192 24.68 -3.18 13.95
CA ALA A 192 23.51 -3.95 14.32
C ALA A 192 22.55 -3.12 15.18
N LEU A 193 21.27 -3.17 14.82
CA LEU A 193 20.20 -2.53 15.58
C LEU A 193 19.80 -3.43 16.75
N VAL A 194 20.07 -2.96 17.97
CA VAL A 194 19.58 -3.61 19.19
C VAL A 194 18.13 -3.21 19.45
N LEU A 195 17.21 -4.16 19.33
CA LEU A 195 15.77 -3.99 19.50
C LEU A 195 15.35 -4.01 20.97
N ALA A 196 16.03 -4.84 21.77
CA ALA A 196 15.78 -4.96 23.20
C ALA A 196 17.06 -5.26 23.97
N ARG A 197 17.12 -4.80 25.22
CA ARG A 197 18.20 -5.05 26.17
C ARG A 197 17.67 -5.56 27.50
N THR A 198 18.50 -6.26 28.25
CA THR A 198 18.27 -6.46 29.67
C THR A 198 18.31 -5.12 30.41
N SER A 199 17.56 -5.01 31.50
CA SER A 199 17.48 -3.78 32.28
C SER A 199 18.78 -3.49 33.04
N PRO A 200 18.94 -2.28 33.63
CA PRO A 200 20.04 -1.99 34.55
C PRO A 200 20.02 -2.82 35.84
N THR A 201 18.88 -3.40 36.20
CA THR A 201 18.70 -4.19 37.43
C THR A 201 18.73 -5.70 37.18
N ALA A 202 18.81 -6.12 35.91
CA ALA A 202 19.00 -7.51 35.52
C ALA A 202 20.47 -7.94 35.62
N TYR A 203 20.69 -9.25 35.65
CA TYR A 203 22.00 -9.87 35.47
C TYR A 203 21.97 -10.78 34.24
N PRO A 204 22.89 -10.61 33.27
CA PRO A 204 23.77 -9.45 33.10
C PRO A 204 22.99 -8.18 32.71
N ALA A 205 23.44 -7.01 33.17
CA ALA A 205 22.75 -5.73 32.92
C ALA A 205 23.08 -5.13 31.54
N GLY A 206 22.10 -4.48 30.91
CA GLY A 206 22.27 -3.70 29.67
C GLY A 206 22.65 -4.51 28.41
N GLN A 207 22.56 -5.83 28.45
CA GLN A 207 22.98 -6.71 27.36
C GLN A 207 21.89 -6.86 26.29
N PRO A 208 22.23 -6.97 24.99
CA PRO A 208 21.24 -7.20 23.93
C PRO A 208 20.47 -8.52 24.08
N LEU A 209 19.15 -8.46 23.90
CA LEU A 209 18.21 -9.61 23.90
C LEU A 209 17.64 -9.91 22.51
N ALA A 210 17.47 -8.88 21.69
CA ALA A 210 16.98 -8.99 20.33
C ALA A 210 17.76 -8.03 19.42
N VAL A 211 18.25 -8.52 18.29
CA VAL A 211 19.14 -7.78 17.39
C VAL A 211 18.74 -8.00 15.94
N ALA A 212 18.79 -6.94 15.13
CA ALA A 212 18.60 -6.98 13.69
C ALA A 212 19.81 -6.37 12.98
N THR A 213 20.26 -6.98 11.88
CA THR A 213 21.36 -6.46 11.06
C THR A 213 21.16 -6.76 9.58
N ARG A 214 21.84 -6.02 8.71
CA ARG A 214 21.88 -6.28 7.26
C ARG A 214 23.17 -7.01 6.91
N PHE A 215 23.11 -7.90 5.93
CA PHE A 215 24.28 -8.60 5.40
C PHE A 215 24.13 -8.82 3.90
N GLY A 216 25.03 -8.24 3.10
CA GLY A 216 24.81 -8.14 1.66
C GLY A 216 23.49 -7.42 1.36
N SER A 217 22.64 -8.05 0.55
CA SER A 217 21.28 -7.59 0.27
C SER A 217 20.23 -8.10 1.26
N GLY A 218 20.58 -9.10 2.09
CA GLY A 218 19.65 -9.72 3.04
C GLY A 218 19.70 -9.14 4.45
N ARG A 219 18.94 -9.79 5.32
CA ARG A 219 18.58 -9.29 6.65
C ARG A 219 18.59 -10.42 7.66
N VAL A 220 19.19 -10.18 8.81
CA VAL A 220 19.35 -11.16 9.88
C VAL A 220 18.73 -10.62 11.17
N VAL A 221 17.93 -11.45 11.84
CA VAL A 221 17.38 -11.18 13.18
C VAL A 221 17.77 -12.32 14.10
N VAL A 222 18.20 -11.98 15.32
CA VAL A 222 18.46 -12.95 16.38
C VAL A 222 17.65 -12.56 17.59
N LEU A 223 16.87 -13.51 18.11
CA LEU A 223 16.17 -13.42 19.40
C LEU A 223 16.88 -14.37 20.38
N ALA A 224 17.29 -13.85 21.53
CA ALA A 224 18.02 -14.62 22.54
C ALA A 224 17.13 -15.57 23.38
N ASP A 225 15.91 -15.80 22.91
CA ASP A 225 14.83 -16.53 23.57
C ASP A 225 13.96 -17.14 22.48
N SER A 226 13.82 -18.47 22.48
CA SER A 226 12.97 -19.18 21.54
C SER A 226 11.54 -19.37 22.06
N ASP A 227 11.37 -19.43 23.38
CA ASP A 227 10.07 -19.45 24.06
C ASP A 227 9.23 -18.22 23.73
N LEU A 228 9.83 -17.05 23.45
CA LEU A 228 9.14 -15.80 23.09
C LEU A 228 8.02 -15.99 22.04
N VAL A 229 8.22 -16.92 21.10
CA VAL A 229 7.28 -17.22 20.01
C VAL A 229 6.57 -18.57 20.17
N GLY A 230 6.80 -19.29 21.26
CA GLY A 230 6.07 -20.50 21.63
C GLY A 230 4.58 -20.23 21.87
N ASP A 231 3.75 -21.24 21.65
CA ASP A 231 2.29 -21.13 21.75
C ASP A 231 1.78 -20.69 23.14
N ASP A 232 2.58 -20.83 24.20
CA ASP A 232 2.25 -20.40 25.57
C ASP A 232 2.70 -18.97 25.92
N SER A 233 3.53 -18.35 25.06
CA SER A 233 4.21 -17.09 25.37
C SER A 233 4.05 -16.02 24.27
N ILE A 234 3.70 -16.40 23.05
CA ILE A 234 3.60 -15.46 21.93
C ILE A 234 2.49 -14.41 22.09
N ASP A 235 1.40 -14.76 22.77
CA ASP A 235 0.29 -13.84 23.05
C ASP A 235 0.53 -13.01 24.34
N GLU A 236 1.69 -13.14 24.99
CA GLU A 236 2.09 -12.27 26.10
C GLU A 236 2.57 -10.90 25.59
N LEU A 237 2.04 -9.82 26.19
CA LEU A 237 2.34 -8.44 25.84
C LEU A 237 2.21 -8.19 24.31
N ASP A 238 3.27 -7.70 23.65
CA ASP A 238 3.30 -7.48 22.19
C ASP A 238 4.24 -8.46 21.45
N ASN A 239 4.54 -9.63 22.01
CA ASN A 239 5.46 -10.61 21.42
C ASN A 239 5.03 -11.05 20.01
N ALA A 240 3.74 -11.35 19.79
CA ALA A 240 3.19 -11.68 18.46
C ALA A 240 3.41 -10.57 17.42
N ARG A 241 3.36 -9.31 17.85
CA ARG A 241 3.60 -8.15 16.98
C ARG A 241 5.08 -7.99 16.68
N LEU A 242 5.94 -8.12 17.68
CA LEU A 242 7.40 -8.14 17.47
C LEU A 242 7.77 -9.24 16.47
N TRP A 243 7.26 -10.45 16.66
CA TRP A 243 7.45 -11.59 15.76
C TRP A 243 7.05 -11.28 14.32
N THR A 244 5.84 -10.76 14.12
CA THR A 244 5.36 -10.37 12.79
C THR A 244 6.27 -9.30 12.17
N ASN A 245 6.63 -8.27 12.93
CA ASN A 245 7.49 -7.19 12.45
C ASN A 245 8.87 -7.70 12.02
N VAL A 246 9.52 -8.55 12.83
CA VAL A 246 10.88 -9.02 12.51
C VAL A 246 10.90 -9.97 11.33
N VAL A 247 9.90 -10.85 11.18
CA VAL A 247 9.79 -11.76 10.03
C VAL A 247 9.46 -10.99 8.76
N THR A 248 8.49 -10.06 8.80
CA THR A 248 8.20 -9.20 7.64
C THR A 248 9.43 -8.40 7.25
N TRP A 249 10.15 -7.81 8.22
CA TRP A 249 11.35 -7.04 7.93
C TRP A 249 12.44 -7.90 7.31
N ALA A 250 12.66 -9.12 7.83
CA ALA A 250 13.64 -10.06 7.30
C ALA A 250 13.35 -10.43 5.83
N SER A 251 12.08 -10.50 5.43
CA SER A 251 11.67 -10.79 4.04
C SER A 251 12.00 -9.69 3.02
N GLY A 252 12.43 -8.50 3.49
CA GLY A 252 12.58 -7.32 2.65
C GLY A 252 13.79 -7.30 1.72
N GLY A 253 14.73 -8.25 1.82
CA GLY A 253 15.98 -8.23 1.04
C GLY A 253 15.85 -8.75 -0.41
N MET A 254 15.14 -9.88 -0.63
CA MET A 254 15.00 -10.48 -1.98
C MET A 254 14.08 -9.69 -2.92
N ARG A 255 13.22 -8.83 -2.37
CA ARG A 255 12.15 -8.16 -3.12
C ARG A 255 12.45 -6.73 -3.54
N THR A 256 13.59 -6.17 -3.12
CA THR A 256 14.12 -4.92 -3.67
C THR A 256 14.71 -5.07 -5.07
N THR A 257 14.93 -6.30 -5.54
CA THR A 257 15.59 -6.59 -6.83
C THR A 257 14.65 -7.19 -7.89
N ALA A 258 13.50 -7.73 -7.48
CA ALA A 258 12.51 -8.22 -8.42
C ALA A 258 11.69 -7.04 -8.95
N ALA A 259 12.11 -6.48 -10.10
CA ALA A 259 11.18 -5.74 -10.94
C ALA A 259 9.94 -6.61 -11.12
N ALA A 260 8.75 -6.07 -10.83
CA ALA A 260 7.52 -6.78 -11.15
C ALA A 260 7.66 -7.20 -12.62
N PRO A 261 7.50 -8.49 -12.96
CA PRO A 261 7.57 -8.89 -14.36
C PRO A 261 6.52 -8.04 -15.06
N ALA A 262 6.96 -7.11 -15.89
CA ALA A 262 6.07 -6.43 -16.79
C ALA A 262 5.39 -7.57 -17.54
N ARG A 263 4.09 -7.77 -17.32
CA ARG A 263 3.31 -8.68 -18.17
C ARG A 263 3.50 -8.11 -19.57
N SER A 264 4.41 -8.71 -20.33
CA SER A 264 4.79 -8.20 -21.64
C SER A 264 3.59 -8.45 -22.54
N SER A 265 2.78 -7.42 -22.73
CA SER A 265 1.69 -7.47 -23.68
C SER A 265 2.29 -7.51 -25.09
N GLU A 266 2.02 -8.60 -25.82
CA GLU A 266 2.35 -8.66 -27.25
C GLU A 266 1.68 -7.50 -28.00
N SER A 267 0.51 -7.05 -27.54
CA SER A 267 -0.30 -6.00 -28.17
C SER A 267 0.45 -4.68 -28.30
N ALA A 268 1.25 -4.30 -27.29
CA ALA A 268 2.06 -3.09 -27.31
C ALA A 268 3.17 -3.10 -28.38
N SER A 269 3.59 -4.29 -28.80
CA SER A 269 4.64 -4.48 -29.81
C SER A 269 4.10 -4.64 -31.23
N LEU A 270 2.78 -4.73 -31.41
CA LEU A 270 2.18 -4.99 -32.71
C LEU A 270 2.40 -3.78 -33.64
N PRO A 271 2.84 -4.01 -34.89
CA PRO A 271 2.95 -2.94 -35.88
C PRO A 271 1.64 -2.17 -36.06
N GLU A 272 0.50 -2.85 -35.94
CA GLU A 272 -0.84 -2.26 -36.05
C GLU A 272 -1.11 -1.25 -34.94
N TRP A 273 -0.78 -1.60 -33.69
CA TRP A 273 -0.88 -0.68 -32.55
C TRP A 273 0.03 0.54 -32.74
N LEU A 274 1.29 0.32 -33.12
CA LEU A 274 2.25 1.41 -33.30
C LEU A 274 1.79 2.40 -34.39
N ARG A 275 1.20 1.90 -35.49
CA ARG A 275 0.62 2.74 -36.55
C ARG A 275 -0.64 3.46 -36.09
N LEU A 276 -1.53 2.80 -35.34
CA LEU A 276 -2.73 3.40 -34.77
C LEU A 276 -2.37 4.55 -33.83
N LYS A 277 -1.46 4.29 -32.89
CA LYS A 277 -0.96 5.28 -31.93
C LYS A 277 -0.38 6.50 -32.64
N ALA A 278 0.50 6.30 -33.63
CA ALA A 278 1.09 7.38 -34.41
C ALA A 278 0.03 8.20 -35.16
N ALA A 279 -0.98 7.56 -35.74
CA ALA A 279 -2.06 8.25 -36.44
C ALA A 279 -2.89 9.13 -35.48
N VAL A 280 -3.19 8.63 -34.28
CA VAL A 280 -3.89 9.38 -33.22
C VAL A 280 -3.06 10.55 -32.70
N GLU A 281 -1.75 10.35 -32.48
CA GLU A 281 -0.83 11.41 -32.06
C GLU A 281 -0.72 12.54 -33.08
N GLU A 282 -0.78 12.23 -34.38
CA GLU A 282 -0.79 13.28 -35.41
C GLU A 282 -2.17 13.97 -35.50
N LEU A 283 -3.26 13.20 -35.46
CA LEU A 283 -4.62 13.72 -35.58
C LEU A 283 -4.94 14.71 -34.45
N ARG A 284 -4.55 14.40 -33.21
CA ARG A 284 -4.87 15.25 -32.05
C ARG A 284 -4.25 16.64 -32.11
N LEU A 285 -3.11 16.82 -32.80
CA LEU A 285 -2.49 18.12 -33.02
C LEU A 285 -3.31 19.02 -33.96
N MET A 286 -4.28 18.45 -34.68
CA MET A 286 -5.19 19.17 -35.57
C MET A 286 -6.48 19.61 -34.89
N GLN A 287 -6.81 19.05 -33.74
CA GLN A 287 -8.07 19.27 -33.06
C GLN A 287 -8.07 20.53 -32.20
N ALA A 288 -9.20 21.21 -32.16
CA ALA A 288 -9.51 22.27 -31.21
C ALA A 288 -9.93 21.68 -29.85
N LYS A 289 -10.19 22.56 -28.87
CA LYS A 289 -10.54 22.17 -27.48
C LYS A 289 -11.77 21.26 -27.37
N ASP A 290 -12.72 21.40 -28.28
CA ASP A 290 -13.93 20.59 -28.30
C ASP A 290 -13.81 19.33 -29.16
N GLY A 291 -12.63 19.07 -29.73
CA GLY A 291 -12.33 17.94 -30.58
C GLY A 291 -12.57 18.17 -32.08
N SER A 292 -13.16 19.31 -32.48
CA SER A 292 -13.38 19.63 -33.89
C SER A 292 -12.08 19.99 -34.64
N ILE A 293 -12.08 19.92 -35.97
CA ILE A 293 -10.99 20.42 -36.83
C ILE A 293 -11.57 21.56 -37.69
N PRO A 294 -11.50 22.82 -37.23
CA PRO A 294 -12.14 23.95 -37.92
C PRO A 294 -11.42 24.34 -39.22
N ASP A 295 -10.13 24.03 -39.32
CA ASP A 295 -9.28 24.35 -40.47
C ASP A 295 -9.49 23.32 -41.59
N ALA A 296 -10.26 23.70 -42.61
CA ALA A 296 -10.59 22.85 -43.75
C ALA A 296 -9.36 22.42 -44.58
N GLU A 297 -8.24 23.16 -44.51
CA GLU A 297 -7.01 22.76 -45.18
C GLU A 297 -6.39 21.49 -44.56
N ARG A 298 -6.72 21.19 -43.29
CA ARG A 298 -6.28 19.98 -42.59
C ARG A 298 -7.15 18.76 -42.86
N HIS A 299 -8.38 18.95 -43.35
CA HIS A 299 -9.35 17.87 -43.55
C HIS A 299 -8.82 16.72 -44.42
N PRO A 300 -8.14 16.96 -45.57
CA PRO A 300 -7.60 15.86 -46.37
C PRO A 300 -6.61 14.97 -45.62
N ARG A 301 -5.75 15.56 -44.78
CA ARG A 301 -4.81 14.79 -43.96
C ARG A 301 -5.52 14.09 -42.81
N ALA A 302 -6.43 14.78 -42.12
CA ALA A 302 -7.23 14.19 -41.06
C ALA A 302 -8.05 12.98 -41.56
N THR A 303 -8.64 13.06 -42.76
CA THR A 303 -9.35 11.92 -43.39
C THR A 303 -8.39 10.75 -43.62
N ALA A 304 -7.18 10.99 -44.14
CA ALA A 304 -6.20 9.94 -44.35
C ALA A 304 -5.75 9.28 -43.03
N LEU A 305 -5.62 10.05 -41.96
CA LEU A 305 -5.30 9.54 -40.61
C LEU A 305 -6.45 8.70 -40.06
N VAL A 306 -7.70 9.16 -40.19
CA VAL A 306 -8.89 8.39 -39.76
C VAL A 306 -9.02 7.08 -40.54
N GLU A 307 -8.77 7.07 -41.85
CA GLU A 307 -8.75 5.82 -42.63
C GLU A 307 -7.64 4.88 -42.15
N SER A 308 -6.45 5.40 -41.82
CA SER A 308 -5.39 4.59 -41.21
C SER A 308 -5.85 4.02 -39.87
N MET A 309 -6.47 4.82 -38.99
CA MET A 309 -6.99 4.35 -37.71
C MET A 309 -7.98 3.19 -37.91
N LYS A 310 -8.94 3.32 -38.83
CA LYS A 310 -9.93 2.27 -39.14
C LYS A 310 -9.27 0.97 -39.60
N VAL A 311 -8.26 1.04 -40.46
CA VAL A 311 -7.51 -0.14 -40.93
C VAL A 311 -6.83 -0.84 -39.75
N GLU A 312 -6.13 -0.11 -38.90
CA GLU A 312 -5.42 -0.71 -37.77
C GLU A 312 -6.36 -1.22 -36.67
N ILE A 313 -7.48 -0.53 -36.40
CA ILE A 313 -8.54 -1.01 -35.50
C ILE A 313 -9.09 -2.36 -35.99
N ALA A 314 -9.40 -2.48 -37.28
CA ALA A 314 -9.89 -3.73 -37.85
C ALA A 314 -8.84 -4.85 -37.78
N ALA A 315 -7.56 -4.53 -37.97
CA ALA A 315 -6.46 -5.50 -37.85
C ALA A 315 -6.27 -5.99 -36.40
N LEU A 316 -6.46 -5.10 -35.42
CA LEU A 316 -6.37 -5.43 -33.99
C LEU A 316 -7.61 -6.17 -33.45
N ALA A 317 -8.78 -5.99 -34.06
CA ALA A 317 -10.06 -6.44 -33.50
C ALA A 317 -10.12 -7.93 -33.13
N SER A 318 -9.43 -8.79 -33.87
CA SER A 318 -9.38 -10.23 -33.57
C SER A 318 -8.76 -10.58 -32.21
N ARG A 319 -7.91 -9.70 -31.65
CA ARG A 319 -7.32 -9.87 -30.31
C ARG A 319 -8.26 -9.45 -29.17
N PHE A 320 -9.26 -8.65 -29.49
CA PHE A 320 -10.22 -8.09 -28.54
C PHE A 320 -11.64 -8.58 -28.87
N ALA A 321 -11.78 -9.89 -29.05
CA ALA A 321 -13.04 -10.51 -29.49
C ALA A 321 -14.20 -10.23 -28.52
N HIS A 322 -13.92 -10.03 -27.23
CA HIS A 322 -14.88 -9.61 -26.21
C HIS A 322 -15.42 -8.19 -26.43
N ASP A 323 -14.68 -7.33 -27.12
CA ASP A 323 -15.05 -5.94 -27.44
C ASP A 323 -15.59 -5.78 -28.88
N ALA A 324 -15.93 -6.88 -29.57
CA ALA A 324 -16.28 -6.86 -31.00
C ALA A 324 -17.37 -5.83 -31.35
N ALA A 325 -18.43 -5.70 -30.53
CA ALA A 325 -19.50 -4.74 -30.78
C ALA A 325 -19.01 -3.29 -30.76
N TYR A 326 -18.07 -2.96 -29.89
CA TYR A 326 -17.45 -1.64 -29.83
C TYR A 326 -16.52 -1.41 -31.02
N LEU A 327 -15.69 -2.40 -31.37
CA LEU A 327 -14.75 -2.29 -32.49
C LEU A 327 -15.43 -2.27 -33.86
N GLU A 328 -16.68 -2.76 -33.96
CA GLU A 328 -17.55 -2.59 -35.11
C GLU A 328 -18.22 -1.20 -35.15
N ALA A 329 -18.60 -0.64 -34.01
CA ALA A 329 -19.24 0.67 -33.92
C ALA A 329 -18.25 1.83 -34.14
N LEU A 330 -17.01 1.69 -33.68
CA LEU A 330 -16.00 2.76 -33.70
C LEU A 330 -15.69 3.30 -35.12
N PRO A 331 -15.47 2.47 -36.15
CA PRO A 331 -15.32 2.93 -37.53
C PRO A 331 -16.54 3.70 -38.06
N VAL A 332 -17.76 3.38 -37.61
CA VAL A 332 -18.99 4.05 -38.05
C VAL A 332 -19.08 5.46 -37.48
N ASP A 333 -18.73 5.65 -36.21
CA ASP A 333 -18.68 7.00 -35.60
C ASP A 333 -17.55 7.84 -36.22
N LEU A 334 -16.40 7.23 -36.55
CA LEU A 334 -15.32 7.88 -37.30
C LEU A 334 -15.78 8.36 -38.69
N ASP A 335 -16.47 7.50 -39.46
CA ASP A 335 -17.00 7.85 -40.77
C ASP A 335 -18.03 8.98 -40.69
N ARG A 336 -18.89 8.96 -39.67
CA ARG A 336 -19.86 10.02 -39.42
C ARG A 336 -19.17 11.35 -39.11
N TRP A 337 -18.11 11.32 -38.31
CA TRP A 337 -17.34 12.53 -37.97
C TRP A 337 -16.63 13.14 -39.19
N VAL A 338 -16.02 12.30 -40.03
CA VAL A 338 -15.42 12.72 -41.31
C VAL A 338 -16.49 13.30 -42.26
N ALA A 339 -17.62 12.60 -42.44
CA ALA A 339 -18.73 13.06 -43.29
C ALA A 339 -19.38 14.35 -42.78
N GLY A 340 -19.34 14.57 -41.46
CA GLY A 340 -19.76 15.81 -40.80
C GLY A 340 -18.77 16.97 -40.91
N GLY A 341 -17.68 16.81 -41.68
CA GLY A 341 -16.67 17.85 -41.90
C GLY A 341 -15.83 18.15 -40.66
N PHE A 342 -15.57 17.13 -39.83
CA PHE A 342 -14.80 17.26 -38.59
C PHE A 342 -15.37 18.30 -37.61
N ALA A 343 -16.70 18.39 -37.52
CA ALA A 343 -17.40 19.16 -36.49
C ALA A 343 -17.10 18.60 -35.07
N LYS A 344 -17.83 19.05 -34.04
CA LYS A 344 -17.67 18.45 -32.70
C LYS A 344 -17.94 16.92 -32.76
N PRO A 345 -17.01 16.07 -32.29
CA PRO A 345 -17.18 14.63 -32.36
C PRO A 345 -18.34 14.12 -31.51
N ASP A 346 -18.98 13.06 -31.98
CA ASP A 346 -20.03 12.30 -31.28
C ASP A 346 -19.73 10.81 -31.40
N PHE A 347 -19.28 10.21 -30.29
CA PHE A 347 -18.90 8.79 -30.20
C PHE A 347 -19.83 8.03 -29.25
N LEU A 348 -21.08 8.48 -29.10
CA LEU A 348 -22.02 7.86 -28.16
C LEU A 348 -22.31 6.39 -28.50
N ASP A 349 -22.40 6.04 -29.79
CA ASP A 349 -22.77 4.67 -30.18
C ASP A 349 -21.65 3.70 -29.82
N SER A 350 -20.39 4.08 -30.12
CA SER A 350 -19.20 3.33 -29.73
C SER A 350 -19.01 3.26 -28.22
N LEU A 351 -19.25 4.37 -27.50
CA LEU A 351 -19.15 4.42 -26.04
C LEU A 351 -20.14 3.46 -25.37
N MET A 352 -21.37 3.40 -25.85
CA MET A 352 -22.40 2.50 -25.32
C MET A 352 -22.12 1.02 -25.63
N ALA A 353 -21.41 0.75 -26.73
CA ALA A 353 -20.98 -0.59 -27.10
C ALA A 353 -19.75 -1.06 -26.32
N PHE A 354 -18.92 -0.14 -25.81
CA PHE A 354 -17.74 -0.47 -25.01
C PHE A 354 -18.16 -0.85 -23.58
N ARG A 355 -18.09 -2.16 -23.29
CA ARG A 355 -18.61 -2.77 -22.05
C ARG A 355 -17.56 -3.58 -21.28
N PRO A 356 -16.42 -2.94 -20.89
CA PRO A 356 -15.37 -3.63 -20.14
C PRO A 356 -15.87 -4.15 -18.77
N ASP A 357 -16.93 -3.56 -18.21
CA ASP A 357 -17.59 -4.03 -16.98
C ASP A 357 -18.07 -5.50 -17.07
N LEU A 358 -18.36 -5.98 -18.28
CA LEU A 358 -18.81 -7.36 -18.52
C LEU A 358 -17.65 -8.36 -18.66
N CYS A 359 -16.41 -7.89 -18.73
CA CYS A 359 -15.24 -8.70 -19.02
C CYS A 359 -14.10 -8.34 -18.05
N ARG A 360 -14.20 -8.84 -16.81
CA ARG A 360 -13.23 -8.58 -15.72
C ARG A 360 -12.37 -9.80 -15.41
N GLU A 361 -11.96 -10.52 -16.45
CA GLU A 361 -10.98 -11.61 -16.27
C GLU A 361 -9.60 -11.01 -15.97
N ASP A 362 -8.85 -11.56 -15.00
CA ASP A 362 -7.54 -11.00 -14.65
C ASP A 362 -6.59 -11.01 -15.87
N GLY A 363 -6.04 -9.84 -16.18
CA GLY A 363 -5.11 -9.64 -17.30
C GLY A 363 -5.78 -9.49 -18.67
N ILE A 364 -7.11 -9.50 -18.78
CA ILE A 364 -7.76 -9.24 -20.07
C ILE A 364 -7.41 -7.83 -20.56
N GLU A 365 -7.09 -7.72 -21.85
CA GLU A 365 -6.67 -6.46 -22.46
C GLU A 365 -7.83 -5.79 -23.19
N HIS A 366 -7.81 -4.45 -23.26
CA HIS A 366 -8.75 -3.65 -24.04
C HIS A 366 -8.02 -2.59 -24.88
N LEU A 367 -8.55 -2.33 -26.08
CA LEU A 367 -8.15 -1.20 -26.92
C LEU A 367 -9.14 -0.05 -26.72
N VAL A 368 -8.69 1.08 -26.20
CA VAL A 368 -9.54 2.26 -25.95
C VAL A 368 -9.16 3.35 -26.93
N VAL A 369 -10.10 3.85 -27.74
CA VAL A 369 -9.88 4.94 -28.70
C VAL A 369 -11.09 5.86 -28.70
N PHE A 370 -10.95 7.04 -28.12
CA PHE A 370 -12.03 8.03 -28.07
C PHE A 370 -11.51 9.47 -28.12
N PRO A 371 -12.30 10.43 -28.66
CA PRO A 371 -12.09 11.83 -28.38
C PRO A 371 -12.56 12.14 -26.96
N MET A 372 -11.63 12.44 -26.06
CA MET A 372 -11.89 12.59 -24.63
C MET A 372 -10.97 13.62 -23.99
N TYR A 373 -11.37 14.15 -22.84
CA TYR A 373 -10.42 14.87 -21.96
C TYR A 373 -9.89 13.91 -20.89
N THR A 374 -8.73 14.19 -20.31
CA THR A 374 -8.17 13.42 -19.20
C THR A 374 -8.22 14.23 -17.90
N GLN A 375 -8.81 13.66 -16.85
CA GLN A 375 -8.89 14.30 -15.54
C GLN A 375 -7.48 14.49 -14.96
N ASN A 376 -7.17 15.64 -14.37
CA ASN A 376 -5.80 15.98 -13.92
C ASN A 376 -4.70 15.89 -15.02
N GLY A 377 -5.11 15.98 -16.30
CA GLY A 377 -4.25 15.95 -17.47
C GLY A 377 -4.65 17.00 -18.50
N ASN A 378 -5.00 16.55 -19.71
CA ASN A 378 -5.42 17.41 -20.81
C ASN A 378 -6.94 17.66 -20.77
N LEU A 379 -7.36 18.92 -20.64
CA LEU A 379 -8.77 19.31 -20.57
C LEU A 379 -9.45 19.44 -21.95
N ASP A 380 -8.68 19.35 -23.03
CA ASP A 380 -9.20 19.40 -24.39
C ASP A 380 -9.71 18.00 -24.81
N ARG A 381 -10.86 17.95 -25.49
CA ARG A 381 -11.51 16.69 -25.94
C ARG A 381 -10.94 16.18 -27.26
N VAL A 382 -9.64 15.89 -27.27
CA VAL A 382 -8.91 15.37 -28.43
C VAL A 382 -8.86 13.84 -28.41
N PHE A 383 -8.48 13.19 -29.51
CA PHE A 383 -8.34 11.75 -29.54
C PHE A 383 -7.18 11.27 -28.66
N GLU A 384 -7.48 10.26 -27.84
CA GLU A 384 -6.51 9.41 -27.16
C GLU A 384 -6.74 7.96 -27.58
N ALA A 385 -5.64 7.21 -27.66
CA ALA A 385 -5.62 5.76 -27.74
C ALA A 385 -4.84 5.17 -26.54
N LEU A 386 -5.37 4.07 -25.99
CA LEU A 386 -4.76 3.32 -24.90
C LEU A 386 -4.86 1.82 -25.17
N LEU A 387 -3.84 1.09 -24.73
CA LEU A 387 -3.93 -0.32 -24.39
C LEU A 387 -3.94 -0.42 -22.86
N ILE A 388 -4.92 -1.13 -22.33
CA ILE A 388 -5.07 -1.34 -20.88
C ILE A 388 -5.27 -2.83 -20.60
N SER A 389 -4.90 -3.28 -19.39
CA SER A 389 -5.27 -4.60 -18.88
C SER A 389 -6.08 -4.47 -17.60
N VAL A 390 -7.05 -5.35 -17.39
CA VAL A 390 -7.82 -5.39 -16.14
C VAL A 390 -7.01 -6.16 -15.08
N GLN A 391 -6.96 -5.65 -13.86
CA GLN A 391 -6.45 -6.36 -12.69
C GLN A 391 -7.63 -6.86 -11.86
N TRP A 392 -7.94 -8.15 -11.95
CA TRP A 392 -9.11 -8.74 -11.30
C TRP A 392 -8.86 -10.16 -10.78
N PRO A 393 -7.87 -10.35 -9.90
CA PRO A 393 -7.58 -11.67 -9.34
C PRO A 393 -8.74 -12.20 -8.48
N ASP A 394 -8.81 -13.52 -8.31
CA ASP A 394 -9.88 -14.20 -7.55
C ASP A 394 -10.13 -13.61 -6.15
N TRP A 395 -9.06 -13.19 -5.46
CA TRP A 395 -9.18 -12.58 -4.13
C TRP A 395 -9.89 -11.22 -4.17
N LEU A 396 -9.74 -10.43 -5.24
CA LEU A 396 -10.41 -9.14 -5.39
C LEU A 396 -11.88 -9.36 -5.75
N ALA A 397 -12.17 -10.32 -6.64
CA ALA A 397 -13.54 -10.75 -6.93
C ALA A 397 -14.25 -11.23 -5.64
N LYS A 398 -13.54 -11.93 -4.75
CA LYS A 398 -14.07 -12.34 -3.44
C LYS A 398 -14.38 -11.16 -2.52
N VAL A 399 -13.60 -10.09 -2.57
CA VAL A 399 -13.87 -8.84 -1.83
C VAL A 399 -15.12 -8.15 -2.41
N GLU A 400 -15.27 -8.10 -3.74
CA GLU A 400 -16.44 -7.50 -4.40
C GLU A 400 -17.77 -8.17 -3.99
N GLU A 401 -17.79 -9.47 -3.69
CA GLU A 401 -19.01 -10.14 -3.18
C GLU A 401 -19.60 -9.43 -1.93
N THR A 402 -18.76 -8.76 -1.14
CA THR A 402 -19.17 -7.95 0.02
C THR A 402 -19.29 -6.46 -0.31
N TYR A 403 -18.41 -5.96 -1.19
CA TYR A 403 -18.37 -4.56 -1.60
C TYR A 403 -18.76 -4.46 -3.08
N ASP A 404 -20.05 -4.66 -3.34
CA ASP A 404 -20.60 -4.76 -4.68
C ASP A 404 -20.37 -3.48 -5.47
N ASN A 405 -19.64 -3.58 -6.58
CA ASN A 405 -19.41 -2.46 -7.48
C ASN A 405 -19.24 -2.94 -8.93
N PRO A 406 -20.36 -3.32 -9.59
CA PRO A 406 -20.30 -3.93 -10.93
C PRO A 406 -19.80 -2.98 -12.02
N MET A 407 -19.75 -1.66 -11.77
CA MET A 407 -19.25 -0.68 -12.73
C MET A 407 -17.74 -0.45 -12.58
N PHE A 408 -17.15 -0.80 -11.45
CA PHE A 408 -15.73 -0.51 -11.19
C PHE A 408 -14.80 -1.50 -11.89
N LEU A 409 -13.71 -0.94 -12.42
CA LEU A 409 -12.60 -1.64 -13.05
C LEU A 409 -11.28 -1.14 -12.48
N ALA A 410 -10.51 -2.03 -11.86
CA ALA A 410 -9.10 -1.79 -11.59
C ALA A 410 -8.31 -2.14 -12.86
N VAL A 411 -7.57 -1.18 -13.41
CA VAL A 411 -6.85 -1.36 -14.68
C VAL A 411 -5.38 -0.95 -14.55
N ASN A 412 -4.57 -1.44 -15.48
CA ASN A 412 -3.16 -1.10 -15.63
C ASN A 412 -2.90 -0.55 -17.04
N PHE A 413 -1.97 0.39 -17.17
CA PHE A 413 -1.50 0.81 -18.49
C PHE A 413 -0.64 -0.29 -19.13
N ILE A 414 -0.91 -0.58 -20.41
CA ILE A 414 0.01 -1.31 -21.29
C ILE A 414 0.79 -0.32 -22.14
N ASP A 415 0.08 0.57 -22.84
CA ASP A 415 0.66 1.70 -23.58
C ASP A 415 -0.41 2.79 -23.75
N PHE A 416 0.00 4.04 -23.97
CA PHE A 416 -0.92 5.17 -24.07
C PHE A 416 -0.36 6.31 -24.93
N THR A 417 -1.27 7.15 -25.39
CA THR A 417 -1.01 8.42 -26.08
C THR A 417 -0.82 9.58 -25.09
N PRO A 418 -0.20 10.71 -25.49
CA PRO A 418 0.32 11.67 -24.53
C PRO A 418 -0.70 12.41 -23.64
N GLY A 419 -2.02 12.29 -23.87
CA GLY A 419 -3.02 12.79 -22.92
C GLY A 419 -2.97 12.07 -21.57
N TYR A 420 -2.41 10.86 -21.54
CA TYR A 420 -2.12 10.09 -20.33
C TYR A 420 -0.66 10.12 -19.89
N ASP A 421 0.21 10.89 -20.55
CA ASP A 421 1.55 11.25 -20.04
C ASP A 421 1.46 12.39 -19.01
N THR A 422 0.58 12.22 -18.03
CA THR A 422 0.12 13.23 -17.08
C THR A 422 -0.12 12.61 -15.70
N ASN A 423 -0.73 13.35 -14.76
CA ASN A 423 -1.19 12.81 -13.48
C ASN A 423 -2.58 12.16 -13.54
N SER A 424 -3.20 12.05 -14.74
CA SER A 424 -4.48 11.37 -14.92
C SER A 424 -4.37 9.91 -14.49
N ALA A 425 -5.19 9.48 -13.54
CA ALA A 425 -5.19 8.10 -13.03
C ALA A 425 -6.54 7.41 -13.21
N VAL A 426 -7.38 7.95 -14.09
CA VAL A 426 -8.73 7.43 -14.33
C VAL A 426 -9.08 7.42 -15.82
N LEU A 427 -9.94 6.50 -16.20
CA LEU A 427 -10.60 6.44 -17.49
C LEU A 427 -12.09 6.32 -17.19
N PHE A 428 -12.82 7.42 -17.40
CA PHE A 428 -14.25 7.52 -17.12
C PHE A 428 -15.02 7.83 -18.40
N PRO A 429 -16.16 7.18 -18.64
CA PRO A 429 -16.93 7.36 -19.87
C PRO A 429 -17.52 8.79 -19.99
N GLU A 430 -17.70 9.53 -18.89
CA GLU A 430 -18.10 10.94 -18.86
C GLU A 430 -17.14 11.86 -19.63
N THR A 431 -15.89 11.45 -19.83
CA THR A 431 -14.88 12.29 -20.48
C THR A 431 -14.96 12.25 -22.00
N VAL A 432 -15.63 11.23 -22.56
CA VAL A 432 -15.79 11.02 -24.01
C VAL A 432 -16.74 12.05 -24.61
N ALA A 433 -16.42 12.52 -25.81
CA ALA A 433 -17.27 13.45 -26.55
C ALA A 433 -18.50 12.73 -27.15
N VAL A 434 -19.68 13.13 -26.68
CA VAL A 434 -20.97 12.53 -27.04
C VAL A 434 -22.03 13.62 -27.30
N ARG A 435 -23.02 13.30 -28.14
CA ARG A 435 -24.17 14.19 -28.44
C ARG A 435 -25.05 14.44 -27.21
N GLU A 436 -25.18 13.45 -26.34
CA GLU A 436 -25.98 13.51 -25.11
C GLU A 436 -25.36 12.59 -24.04
N VAL A 437 -25.63 12.88 -22.76
CA VAL A 437 -25.05 12.12 -21.64
C VAL A 437 -25.85 10.83 -21.42
N PRO A 438 -25.26 9.64 -21.63
CA PRO A 438 -25.97 8.38 -21.40
C PRO A 438 -25.95 7.97 -19.92
N LYS A 439 -26.56 6.82 -19.63
CA LYS A 439 -26.27 6.08 -18.40
C LYS A 439 -24.96 5.30 -18.63
N PHE A 440 -23.96 5.59 -17.80
CA PHE A 440 -22.68 4.90 -17.82
C PHE A 440 -22.77 3.53 -17.14
N SER A 441 -21.95 2.58 -17.59
CA SER A 441 -21.90 1.21 -17.06
C SER A 441 -20.55 0.82 -16.47
N TRP A 442 -19.53 1.68 -16.61
CA TRP A 442 -18.18 1.37 -16.22
C TRP A 442 -17.43 2.62 -15.77
N GLY A 443 -16.44 2.45 -14.90
CA GLY A 443 -15.47 3.46 -14.49
C GLY A 443 -14.18 2.77 -14.12
N ALA A 444 -13.05 3.23 -14.68
CA ALA A 444 -11.78 2.55 -14.54
C ALA A 444 -10.74 3.43 -13.84
N ILE A 445 -9.99 2.85 -12.90
CA ILE A 445 -8.93 3.52 -12.15
C ILE A 445 -7.61 2.77 -12.37
N PHE A 446 -6.55 3.51 -12.67
CA PHE A 446 -5.23 2.98 -13.02
C PHE A 446 -4.42 2.65 -11.76
N CYS A 447 -4.63 1.45 -11.22
CA CYS A 447 -4.01 1.00 -9.98
C CYS A 447 -2.49 0.82 -10.08
N ASP A 448 -1.94 0.54 -11.28
CA ASP A 448 -0.49 0.53 -11.52
C ASP A 448 0.13 1.92 -11.31
N ARG A 449 -0.50 2.95 -11.88
CA ARG A 449 -0.06 4.33 -11.78
C ARG A 449 -0.18 4.82 -10.35
N GLU A 450 -1.32 4.64 -9.71
CA GLU A 450 -1.50 5.06 -8.31
C GLU A 450 -0.49 4.36 -7.39
N GLY A 451 -0.27 3.05 -7.57
CA GLY A 451 0.77 2.31 -6.87
C GLY A 451 2.18 2.87 -7.11
N ALA A 452 2.54 3.18 -8.36
CA ALA A 452 3.87 3.71 -8.69
C ALA A 452 4.08 5.12 -8.12
N ARG A 453 3.06 5.99 -8.18
CA ARG A 453 3.07 7.34 -7.60
C ARG A 453 3.23 7.27 -6.09
N PHE A 454 2.41 6.44 -5.44
CA PHE A 454 2.46 6.19 -4.00
C PHE A 454 3.88 5.80 -3.57
N ARG A 455 4.44 4.76 -4.17
CA ARG A 455 5.77 4.24 -3.80
C ARG A 455 6.85 5.32 -3.91
N ARG A 456 6.85 6.08 -5.01
CA ARG A 456 7.82 7.16 -5.25
C ARG A 456 7.68 8.30 -4.23
N VAL A 457 6.46 8.80 -4.02
CA VAL A 457 6.22 9.94 -3.12
C VAL A 457 6.45 9.55 -1.67
N VAL A 458 5.94 8.39 -1.24
CA VAL A 458 6.06 7.94 0.15
C VAL A 458 7.49 7.58 0.51
N SER A 459 8.27 6.97 -0.40
CA SER A 459 9.71 6.74 -0.18
C SER A 459 10.44 8.04 0.13
N SER A 460 10.31 9.05 -0.75
CA SER A 460 10.99 10.32 -0.58
C SER A 460 10.46 11.12 0.61
N ALA A 461 9.15 11.05 0.90
CA ALA A 461 8.58 11.68 2.09
C ALA A 461 9.09 11.02 3.37
N ALA A 462 9.19 9.69 3.42
CA ALA A 462 9.68 8.98 4.60
C ALA A 462 11.14 9.34 4.90
N GLU A 463 12.00 9.40 3.87
CA GLU A 463 13.39 9.86 4.00
C GLU A 463 13.45 11.32 4.48
N LEU A 464 12.73 12.23 3.81
CA LEU A 464 12.72 13.65 4.12
C LEU A 464 12.24 13.94 5.55
N LEU A 465 11.26 13.18 6.03
CA LEU A 465 10.61 13.37 7.32
C LEU A 465 11.24 12.50 8.43
N SER A 466 12.31 11.75 8.12
CA SER A 466 12.95 10.79 9.02
C SER A 466 11.95 9.78 9.62
N LEU A 467 10.91 9.44 8.85
CA LEU A 467 9.84 8.53 9.26
C LEU A 467 10.35 7.09 9.21
N GLN A 468 10.30 6.41 10.36
CA GLN A 468 10.63 5.00 10.44
C GLN A 468 9.38 4.17 10.13
N LEU A 469 9.29 3.70 8.89
CA LEU A 469 8.16 2.90 8.41
C LEU A 469 8.07 1.56 9.15
N PRO A 470 6.85 1.11 9.52
CA PRO A 470 6.61 -0.28 9.91
C PRO A 470 7.07 -1.24 8.80
N PRO A 471 7.50 -2.48 9.11
CA PRO A 471 7.98 -3.43 8.10
C PRO A 471 6.98 -3.70 6.96
N ASP A 472 5.68 -3.81 7.28
CA ASP A 472 4.63 -3.98 6.26
C ASP A 472 4.53 -2.76 5.32
N ALA A 473 4.69 -1.55 5.86
CA ALA A 473 4.68 -0.31 5.09
C ALA A 473 5.95 -0.15 4.24
N GLU A 474 7.12 -0.51 4.80
CA GLU A 474 8.38 -0.57 4.04
C GLU A 474 8.22 -1.52 2.84
N ARG A 475 7.63 -2.70 3.04
CA ARG A 475 7.35 -3.67 1.97
C ARG A 475 6.35 -3.12 0.95
N LEU A 476 5.28 -2.46 1.39
CA LEU A 476 4.30 -1.83 0.50
C LEU A 476 4.95 -0.78 -0.42
N VAL A 477 5.80 0.07 0.15
CA VAL A 477 6.54 1.07 -0.60
C VAL A 477 7.58 0.43 -1.54
N ALA A 478 8.18 -0.69 -1.14
CA ALA A 478 9.17 -1.39 -1.95
C ALA A 478 8.59 -2.24 -3.10
N SER A 479 7.31 -2.61 -3.09
CA SER A 479 6.74 -3.57 -4.06
C SER A 479 5.65 -2.97 -4.96
N GLN A 480 5.91 -2.87 -6.27
CA GLN A 480 4.92 -2.40 -7.25
C GLN A 480 3.66 -3.27 -7.27
N GLU A 481 3.85 -4.59 -7.32
CA GLU A 481 2.75 -5.57 -7.37
C GLU A 481 1.86 -5.50 -6.13
N LEU A 482 2.45 -5.30 -4.95
CA LEU A 482 1.69 -5.13 -3.71
C LEU A 482 0.96 -3.80 -3.69
N ALA A 483 1.61 -2.72 -4.13
CA ALA A 483 0.99 -1.39 -4.20
C ALA A 483 -0.21 -1.41 -5.15
N GLN A 484 -0.06 -1.87 -6.40
CA GLN A 484 -1.19 -1.92 -7.35
C GLN A 484 -2.35 -2.78 -6.83
N SER A 485 -2.07 -3.93 -6.19
CA SER A 485 -3.11 -4.76 -5.57
C SER A 485 -3.80 -4.06 -4.41
N THR A 486 -3.05 -3.27 -3.65
CA THR A 486 -3.58 -2.45 -2.56
C THR A 486 -4.51 -1.36 -3.09
N PHE A 487 -4.13 -0.65 -4.15
CA PHE A 487 -4.98 0.36 -4.79
C PHE A 487 -6.23 -0.25 -5.41
N ALA A 488 -6.13 -1.39 -6.10
CA ALA A 488 -7.29 -2.09 -6.65
C ALA A 488 -8.36 -2.40 -5.57
N MET A 489 -7.93 -2.83 -4.38
CA MET A 489 -8.84 -3.07 -3.25
C MET A 489 -9.35 -1.78 -2.61
N TRP A 490 -8.50 -0.76 -2.46
CA TRP A 490 -8.91 0.55 -1.96
C TRP A 490 -10.00 1.13 -2.85
N ASP A 491 -9.72 1.26 -4.15
CA ASP A 491 -10.59 1.89 -5.13
C ASP A 491 -11.93 1.16 -5.26
N LEU A 492 -11.94 -0.18 -5.21
CA LEU A 492 -13.17 -0.98 -5.20
C LEU A 492 -14.13 -0.56 -4.07
N ILE A 493 -13.60 -0.44 -2.84
CA ILE A 493 -14.39 -0.10 -1.65
C ILE A 493 -14.72 1.39 -1.61
N HIS A 494 -13.76 2.25 -2.00
CA HIS A 494 -13.92 3.70 -2.05
C HIS A 494 -15.02 4.10 -3.02
N ASP A 495 -14.93 3.67 -4.28
CA ASP A 495 -15.86 4.08 -5.34
C ASP A 495 -17.28 3.63 -5.03
N ARG A 496 -17.42 2.42 -4.47
CA ARG A 496 -18.68 1.88 -3.96
C ARG A 496 -19.29 2.79 -2.89
N THR A 497 -18.47 3.43 -2.06
CA THR A 497 -18.92 4.26 -0.93
C THR A 497 -19.58 5.58 -1.38
N HIS A 498 -19.29 6.09 -2.57
CA HIS A 498 -19.99 7.26 -3.10
C HIS A 498 -21.50 7.02 -3.22
N SER A 499 -21.92 5.79 -3.54
CA SER A 499 -23.33 5.43 -3.77
C SER A 499 -24.01 4.77 -2.57
N HIS A 500 -23.33 4.63 -1.42
CA HIS A 500 -23.82 3.88 -0.26
C HIS A 500 -23.65 4.63 1.08
N GLY A 501 -24.51 4.32 2.05
CA GLY A 501 -24.47 4.88 3.42
C GLY A 501 -25.57 5.91 3.71
N ASP A 502 -25.46 6.62 4.84
CA ASP A 502 -26.37 7.70 5.23
C ASP A 502 -26.07 8.97 4.41
N LEU A 503 -27.07 9.49 3.70
CA LEU A 503 -26.91 10.61 2.75
C LEU A 503 -25.73 10.37 1.79
N PRO A 504 -25.75 9.27 1.02
CA PRO A 504 -24.72 9.05 0.01
C PRO A 504 -24.76 10.26 -0.92
N PHE A 505 -23.58 10.69 -1.37
CA PHE A 505 -23.50 11.86 -2.23
C PHE A 505 -24.28 11.55 -3.49
N ASP A 506 -25.44 12.18 -3.58
CA ASP A 506 -26.48 11.85 -4.54
C ASP A 506 -25.91 11.83 -5.98
N PRO A 507 -26.21 10.84 -6.82
CA PRO A 507 -25.91 10.91 -8.26
C PRO A 507 -26.50 12.16 -8.96
N PHE A 508 -27.48 12.85 -8.35
CA PHE A 508 -27.96 14.18 -8.78
C PHE A 508 -27.14 15.38 -8.21
N MET A 509 -26.23 15.16 -7.25
CA MET A 509 -25.36 16.18 -6.62
C MET A 509 -23.98 16.30 -7.27
N ILE A 510 -23.47 15.26 -7.96
CA ILE A 510 -22.19 15.29 -8.71
C ILE A 510 -22.15 16.43 -9.77
N LYS A 511 -23.32 16.83 -10.28
CA LYS A 511 -23.47 17.93 -11.25
C LYS A 511 -23.82 19.29 -10.61
N GLN A 512 -23.88 19.38 -9.29
CA GLN A 512 -24.26 20.61 -8.59
C GLN A 512 -23.02 21.40 -8.19
N ARG A 513 -22.98 22.67 -8.59
CA ARG A 513 -21.96 23.62 -8.17
C ARG A 513 -22.07 23.83 -6.65
N MET A 514 -21.09 23.35 -5.91
CA MET A 514 -20.98 23.53 -4.46
C MET A 514 -19.58 24.01 -4.07
N PRO A 515 -19.39 24.49 -2.82
CA PRO A 515 -18.07 24.88 -2.34
C PRO A 515 -17.12 23.69 -2.24
N PHE A 516 -15.82 23.89 -2.51
CA PHE A 516 -14.90 22.77 -2.68
C PHE A 516 -14.60 21.95 -1.41
N TRP A 517 -14.84 22.51 -0.22
CA TRP A 517 -14.74 21.74 1.03
C TRP A 517 -15.81 20.65 1.15
N MET A 518 -16.92 20.77 0.41
CA MET A 518 -17.91 19.69 0.34
C MET A 518 -17.40 18.50 -0.48
N TYR A 519 -16.70 18.76 -1.59
CA TYR A 519 -15.99 17.70 -2.32
C TYR A 519 -14.88 17.10 -1.44
N ALA A 520 -14.14 17.94 -0.70
CA ALA A 520 -13.08 17.48 0.19
C ALA A 520 -13.60 16.52 1.28
N LEU A 521 -14.73 16.85 1.90
CA LEU A 521 -15.36 15.99 2.90
C LEU A 521 -15.95 14.73 2.28
N GLU A 522 -16.43 14.77 1.06
CA GLU A 522 -16.98 13.59 0.39
C GLU A 522 -15.89 12.57 0.04
N GLU A 523 -14.82 13.01 -0.59
CA GLU A 523 -13.68 12.16 -0.92
C GLU A 523 -13.02 11.61 0.36
N LEU A 524 -12.88 12.47 1.38
CA LEU A 524 -12.36 12.05 2.68
C LEU A 524 -13.31 11.06 3.36
N ARG A 525 -14.63 11.24 3.30
CA ARG A 525 -15.62 10.29 3.87
C ARG A 525 -15.46 8.91 3.24
N CYS A 526 -15.30 8.83 1.92
CA CYS A 526 -15.13 7.56 1.22
C CYS A 526 -13.84 6.86 1.66
N ASP A 527 -12.72 7.59 1.73
CA ASP A 527 -11.45 7.02 2.22
C ASP A 527 -11.48 6.61 3.69
N LEU A 528 -12.11 7.40 4.56
CA LEU A 528 -12.25 7.07 5.98
C LEU A 528 -13.12 5.82 6.17
N ASN A 529 -14.17 5.67 5.35
CA ASN A 529 -14.97 4.46 5.36
C ASN A 529 -14.15 3.26 4.89
N THR A 530 -13.44 3.37 3.76
CA THR A 530 -12.57 2.31 3.24
C THR A 530 -11.50 1.93 4.26
N PHE A 531 -10.90 2.90 4.95
CA PHE A 531 -9.96 2.65 6.04
C PHE A 531 -10.62 1.84 7.16
N ARG A 532 -11.82 2.22 7.60
CA ARG A 532 -12.59 1.47 8.62
C ARG A 532 -12.89 0.04 8.16
N GLN A 533 -13.30 -0.16 6.92
CA GLN A 533 -13.53 -1.50 6.36
C GLN A 533 -12.23 -2.31 6.32
N ALA A 534 -11.11 -1.69 5.95
CA ALA A 534 -9.80 -2.33 5.94
C ALA A 534 -9.33 -2.73 7.36
N VAL A 535 -9.70 -1.99 8.40
CA VAL A 535 -9.45 -2.41 9.80
C VAL A 535 -10.25 -3.67 10.15
N GLU A 536 -11.48 -3.80 9.66
CA GLU A 536 -12.31 -4.98 9.93
C GLU A 536 -11.86 -6.19 9.10
N LEU A 537 -11.54 -5.98 7.83
CA LEU A 537 -11.01 -7.02 6.95
C LEU A 537 -9.65 -7.55 7.43
N GLU A 538 -8.81 -6.71 8.05
CA GLU A 538 -7.57 -7.16 8.70
C GLU A 538 -7.85 -8.20 9.78
N LYS A 539 -8.87 -7.99 10.63
CA LYS A 539 -9.25 -8.96 11.69
C LYS A 539 -9.80 -10.26 11.10
N GLN A 540 -10.39 -10.19 9.91
CA GLN A 540 -10.91 -11.34 9.17
C GLN A 540 -9.81 -12.07 8.38
N GLY A 541 -8.56 -11.63 8.45
CA GLY A 541 -7.42 -12.27 7.79
C GLY A 541 -7.24 -11.88 6.32
N GLN A 542 -7.85 -10.79 5.86
CA GLN A 542 -7.61 -10.29 4.50
C GLN A 542 -6.21 -9.66 4.39
N ALA A 543 -5.33 -10.32 3.64
CA ALA A 543 -3.90 -10.02 3.59
C ALA A 543 -3.55 -8.61 3.09
N TYR A 544 -4.36 -7.99 2.23
CA TYR A 544 -4.12 -6.64 1.72
C TYR A 544 -4.66 -5.52 2.60
N ALA A 545 -5.50 -5.85 3.58
CA ALA A 545 -6.26 -4.85 4.32
C ALA A 545 -5.35 -3.93 5.15
N LYS A 546 -4.25 -4.44 5.71
CA LYS A 546 -3.28 -3.60 6.41
C LYS A 546 -2.57 -2.63 5.46
N SER A 547 -2.25 -3.08 4.24
CA SER A 547 -1.67 -2.22 3.21
C SER A 547 -2.62 -1.10 2.78
N VAL A 548 -3.92 -1.38 2.66
CA VAL A 548 -4.94 -0.35 2.33
C VAL A 548 -4.97 0.75 3.38
N GLN A 549 -4.89 0.40 4.67
CA GLN A 549 -4.80 1.39 5.75
C GLN A 549 -3.58 2.31 5.58
N TYR A 550 -2.40 1.74 5.29
CA TYR A 550 -1.18 2.54 5.06
C TYR A 550 -1.26 3.38 3.78
N ALA A 551 -1.84 2.84 2.72
CA ALA A 551 -2.01 3.55 1.45
C ALA A 551 -2.83 4.83 1.63
N ILE A 552 -4.02 4.70 2.23
CA ILE A 552 -4.91 5.82 2.56
C ILE A 552 -4.20 6.83 3.44
N LEU A 553 -3.58 6.37 4.53
CA LEU A 553 -2.86 7.23 5.46
C LEU A 553 -1.78 8.03 4.74
N PHE A 554 -0.87 7.38 4.03
CA PHE A 554 0.29 8.09 3.48
C PHE A 554 -0.05 8.96 2.26
N ASP A 555 -1.03 8.59 1.43
CA ASP A 555 -1.42 9.48 0.33
C ASP A 555 -2.14 10.73 0.80
N ARG A 556 -3.10 10.57 1.73
CA ARG A 556 -3.79 11.71 2.35
C ARG A 556 -2.80 12.60 3.10
N LEU A 557 -1.74 12.05 3.68
CA LEU A 557 -0.75 12.84 4.42
C LEU A 557 0.39 13.40 3.58
N PHE A 558 0.85 12.73 2.52
CA PHE A 558 2.11 13.08 1.83
C PHE A 558 1.97 13.39 0.34
N ARG A 559 0.96 12.86 -0.37
CA ARG A 559 0.83 13.06 -1.82
C ARG A 559 -0.27 14.06 -2.16
N PHE A 560 -1.50 13.83 -1.69
CA PHE A 560 -2.66 14.66 -2.05
C PHE A 560 -2.51 16.14 -1.65
N PRO A 561 -2.00 16.50 -0.45
CA PRO A 561 -1.85 17.91 -0.05
C PRO A 561 -0.86 18.71 -0.90
N ILE A 562 0.05 18.04 -1.61
CA ILE A 562 1.16 18.69 -2.33
C ILE A 562 1.13 18.44 -3.84
N THR A 563 0.16 17.68 -4.35
CA THR A 563 -0.01 17.42 -5.77
C THR A 563 -0.85 18.52 -6.42
N GLY A 564 -0.37 19.08 -7.53
CA GLY A 564 -1.09 20.07 -8.34
C GLY A 564 -1.08 21.51 -7.79
N GLU A 565 -2.00 22.31 -8.31
CA GLU A 565 -2.24 23.68 -7.87
C GLU A 565 -2.95 23.71 -6.51
N ARG A 566 -2.69 24.75 -5.71
CA ARG A 566 -3.35 24.92 -4.40
C ARG A 566 -4.82 25.35 -4.54
N VAL A 567 -5.18 25.93 -5.67
CA VAL A 567 -6.50 26.54 -5.91
C VAL A 567 -7.59 25.47 -5.93
N ARG A 568 -8.50 25.51 -4.95
CA ARG A 568 -9.65 24.61 -4.81
C ARG A 568 -9.30 23.12 -4.85
N ASN A 569 -8.10 22.77 -4.38
CA ASN A 569 -7.66 21.38 -4.26
C ASN A 569 -8.39 20.70 -3.09
N TYR A 570 -9.47 20.00 -3.40
CA TYR A 570 -10.31 19.33 -2.41
C TYR A 570 -9.62 18.13 -1.77
N ASP A 571 -8.84 17.36 -2.52
CA ASP A 571 -8.09 16.23 -1.98
C ASP A 571 -7.02 16.68 -0.99
N GLY A 572 -6.34 17.78 -1.31
CA GLY A 572 -5.37 18.39 -0.42
C GLY A 572 -5.99 18.92 0.87
N LEU A 573 -7.19 19.50 0.81
CA LEU A 573 -7.93 19.91 2.00
C LEU A 573 -8.32 18.71 2.88
N GLY A 574 -8.82 17.63 2.29
CA GLY A 574 -9.12 16.40 3.03
C GLY A 574 -7.90 15.84 3.75
N GLY A 575 -6.74 15.83 3.07
CA GLY A 575 -5.47 15.43 3.66
C GLY A 575 -5.00 16.31 4.82
N GLN A 576 -5.10 17.64 4.68
CA GLN A 576 -4.78 18.58 5.76
C GLN A 576 -5.68 18.38 6.99
N LEU A 577 -6.96 18.11 6.77
CA LEU A 577 -7.91 17.82 7.85
C LEU A 577 -7.51 16.55 8.59
N MET A 578 -7.23 15.45 7.87
CA MET A 578 -6.78 14.19 8.46
C MET A 578 -5.47 14.36 9.25
N PHE A 579 -4.49 15.09 8.70
CA PHE A 579 -3.23 15.41 9.39
C PHE A 579 -3.50 16.14 10.71
N ALA A 580 -4.31 17.21 10.66
CA ALA A 580 -4.64 18.01 11.84
C ALA A 580 -5.41 17.20 12.89
N TYR A 581 -6.31 16.30 12.47
CA TYR A 581 -7.06 15.42 13.38
C TYR A 581 -6.13 14.43 14.09
N LEU A 582 -5.23 13.75 13.35
CA LEU A 582 -4.24 12.83 13.92
C LEU A 582 -3.31 13.56 14.91
N HIS A 583 -2.85 14.75 14.54
CA HIS A 583 -1.99 15.57 15.39
C HIS A 583 -2.70 16.02 16.68
N LYS A 584 -3.94 16.51 16.58
CA LYS A 584 -4.74 16.98 17.73
C LYS A 584 -5.05 15.86 18.73
N ASN A 585 -5.07 14.61 18.25
CA ASN A 585 -5.35 13.42 19.05
C ASN A 585 -4.07 12.63 19.42
N ASP A 586 -2.87 13.20 19.28
CA ASP A 586 -1.60 12.56 19.65
C ASP A 586 -1.29 11.23 18.90
N ALA A 587 -1.93 10.97 17.76
CA ALA A 587 -1.63 9.81 16.91
C ALA A 587 -0.49 10.08 15.92
N LEU A 588 -0.19 11.36 15.66
CA LEU A 588 0.91 11.83 14.83
C LEU A 588 1.65 12.95 15.58
N ARG A 589 2.98 12.91 15.59
CA ARG A 589 3.82 13.95 16.20
C ARG A 589 4.95 14.37 15.28
N TRP A 590 5.22 15.68 15.27
CA TRP A 590 6.40 16.28 14.65
C TRP A 590 7.29 16.85 15.75
N THR A 591 8.40 16.17 16.04
CA THR A 591 9.33 16.55 17.12
C THR A 591 10.75 16.40 16.61
N ASP A 592 11.62 17.38 16.89
CA ASP A 592 13.04 17.37 16.50
C ASP A 592 13.26 17.08 15.00
N ASN A 593 12.39 17.66 14.15
CA ASN A 593 12.35 17.44 12.69
C ASN A 593 12.12 15.98 12.26
N LYS A 594 11.54 15.15 13.13
CA LYS A 594 11.14 13.78 12.85
C LYS A 594 9.62 13.64 12.94
N LEU A 595 9.03 13.05 11.91
CA LEU A 595 7.64 12.60 11.96
C LEU A 595 7.57 11.21 12.63
N SER A 596 6.65 11.05 13.57
CA SER A 596 6.39 9.78 14.24
C SER A 596 4.89 9.56 14.40
N PHE A 597 4.49 8.30 14.42
CA PHE A 597 3.11 7.89 14.63
C PHE A 597 3.00 6.99 15.86
N ASP A 598 1.91 7.12 16.60
CA ASP A 598 1.49 6.04 17.48
C ASP A 598 0.72 5.01 16.64
N TRP A 599 1.42 3.99 16.14
CA TRP A 599 0.84 3.01 15.22
C TRP A 599 -0.30 2.18 15.83
N ARG A 600 -0.44 2.12 17.16
CA ARG A 600 -1.57 1.46 17.83
C ARG A 600 -2.81 2.35 17.79
N ARG A 601 -2.62 3.65 18.02
CA ARG A 601 -3.70 4.64 18.07
C ARG A 601 -4.16 5.12 16.70
N VAL A 602 -3.31 5.05 15.67
CA VAL A 602 -3.68 5.50 14.31
C VAL A 602 -5.01 4.89 13.84
N PRO A 603 -5.24 3.56 13.87
CA PRO A 603 -6.51 3.01 13.41
C PRO A 603 -7.73 3.53 14.18
N GLU A 604 -7.63 3.60 15.51
CA GLU A 604 -8.69 4.13 16.38
C GLU A 604 -9.02 5.59 16.03
N VAL A 605 -8.00 6.43 15.91
CA VAL A 605 -8.17 7.88 15.66
C VAL A 605 -8.69 8.16 14.25
N VAL A 606 -8.28 7.40 13.24
CA VAL A 606 -8.82 7.54 11.88
C VAL A 606 -10.30 7.11 11.84
N VAL A 607 -10.66 6.02 12.53
CA VAL A 607 -12.06 5.58 12.63
C VAL A 607 -12.90 6.61 13.39
N ALA A 608 -12.37 7.23 14.45
CA ALA A 608 -13.08 8.31 15.15
C ALA A 608 -13.36 9.52 14.23
N LEU A 609 -12.40 9.89 13.36
CA LEU A 609 -12.64 10.92 12.34
C LEU A 609 -13.73 10.49 11.34
N CYS A 610 -13.75 9.21 10.93
CA CYS A 610 -14.82 8.66 10.09
C CYS A 610 -16.20 8.87 10.75
N GLU A 611 -16.33 8.52 12.02
CA GLU A 611 -17.58 8.67 12.77
C GLU A 611 -18.03 10.13 12.89
N ASP A 612 -17.09 11.05 13.09
CA ASP A 612 -17.40 12.48 13.18
C ASP A 612 -17.89 13.04 11.84
N VAL A 613 -17.26 12.65 10.72
CA VAL A 613 -17.71 13.03 9.37
C VAL A 613 -19.07 12.39 9.06
N GLU A 614 -19.28 11.12 9.38
CA GLU A 614 -20.58 10.46 9.23
C GLU A 614 -21.68 11.13 10.06
N ARG A 615 -21.36 11.61 11.28
CA ARG A 615 -22.30 12.35 12.13
C ARG A 615 -22.67 13.70 11.51
N LEU A 616 -21.70 14.40 10.90
CA LEU A 616 -21.94 15.63 10.16
C LEU A 616 -22.89 15.39 8.98
N TYR A 617 -22.68 14.32 8.22
CA TYR A 617 -23.52 13.92 7.09
C TYR A 617 -24.91 13.51 7.55
N ARG A 618 -25.04 12.58 8.51
CA ARG A 618 -26.33 12.11 9.05
C ARG A 618 -27.21 13.25 9.55
N SER A 619 -26.63 14.19 10.31
CA SER A 619 -27.35 15.38 10.78
C SER A 619 -27.67 16.40 9.68
N GLY A 620 -27.15 16.21 8.47
CA GLY A 620 -27.46 17.01 7.29
C GLY A 620 -28.91 16.88 6.82
N ILE A 621 -29.61 15.78 7.15
CA ILE A 621 -31.02 15.58 6.77
C ILE A 621 -31.94 16.64 7.37
N ASP A 622 -31.55 17.18 8.53
CA ASP A 622 -32.30 18.20 9.27
C ASP A 622 -31.92 19.64 8.84
N ARG A 623 -30.98 19.79 7.89
CA ARG A 623 -30.47 21.09 7.44
C ARG A 623 -30.96 21.42 6.03
N SER A 624 -31.16 22.71 5.77
CA SER A 624 -31.20 23.19 4.38
C SER A 624 -29.83 22.96 3.73
N ARG A 625 -29.78 22.95 2.38
CA ARG A 625 -28.51 22.82 1.65
C ARG A 625 -27.44 23.83 2.11
N VAL A 626 -27.81 25.10 2.21
CA VAL A 626 -26.90 26.16 2.67
C VAL A 626 -26.56 26.01 4.15
N GLY A 627 -27.53 25.59 4.98
CA GLY A 627 -27.28 25.27 6.38
C GLY A 627 -26.27 24.13 6.56
N HIS A 628 -26.33 23.11 5.69
CA HIS A 628 -25.35 22.04 5.66
C HIS A 628 -23.97 22.54 5.22
N TRP A 629 -23.88 23.38 4.17
CA TRP A 629 -22.61 23.98 3.76
C TRP A 629 -21.94 24.79 4.88
N LEU A 630 -22.72 25.53 5.67
CA LEU A 630 -22.24 26.28 6.84
C LEU A 630 -21.71 25.35 7.95
N ALA A 631 -22.46 24.30 8.29
CA ALA A 631 -22.02 23.32 9.29
C ALA A 631 -20.75 22.58 8.85
N SER A 632 -20.66 22.21 7.57
CA SER A 632 -19.47 21.59 7.00
C SER A 632 -18.27 22.54 6.98
N TYR A 633 -18.48 23.82 6.69
CA TYR A 633 -17.43 24.83 6.78
C TYR A 633 -16.92 24.98 8.22
N GLU A 634 -17.83 25.07 9.20
CA GLU A 634 -17.47 25.13 10.62
C GLU A 634 -16.64 23.91 11.05
N PHE A 635 -17.09 22.71 10.67
CA PHE A 635 -16.36 21.47 10.93
C PHE A 635 -14.92 21.51 10.38
N VAL A 636 -14.74 21.82 9.09
CA VAL A 636 -13.43 21.90 8.45
C VAL A 636 -12.56 22.97 9.13
N SER A 637 -13.14 24.14 9.41
CA SER A 637 -12.43 25.27 10.01
C SER A 637 -11.93 25.02 11.44
N SER A 638 -12.49 24.01 12.13
CA SER A 638 -12.03 23.60 13.47
C SER A 638 -10.70 22.83 13.44
N TYR A 639 -10.26 22.39 12.26
CA TYR A 639 -9.01 21.65 12.04
C TYR A 639 -8.06 22.37 11.08
N VAL A 640 -8.58 22.99 10.02
CA VAL A 640 -7.79 23.71 9.01
C VAL A 640 -8.20 25.18 9.02
N ALA A 641 -7.25 26.06 9.34
CA ALA A 641 -7.53 27.49 9.41
C ALA A 641 -7.97 28.04 8.04
N PRO A 642 -9.09 28.77 7.94
CA PRO A 642 -9.50 29.40 6.70
C PRO A 642 -8.60 30.59 6.35
N HIS A 643 -8.66 31.01 5.10
CA HIS A 643 -7.94 32.18 4.61
C HIS A 643 -8.35 33.43 5.41
N PRO A 644 -7.41 34.29 5.84
CA PRO A 644 -7.73 35.46 6.68
C PRO A 644 -8.74 36.44 6.06
N ALA A 645 -8.77 36.51 4.73
CA ALA A 645 -9.72 37.34 3.96
C ALA A 645 -11.01 36.60 3.55
N SER A 646 -11.31 35.43 4.13
CA SER A 646 -12.52 34.68 3.81
C SER A 646 -13.79 35.43 4.22
N THR A 647 -14.78 35.47 3.32
CA THR A 647 -16.13 35.94 3.65
C THR A 647 -16.91 34.85 4.41
N TRP A 648 -16.68 33.58 4.10
CA TRP A 648 -17.30 32.45 4.79
C TRP A 648 -16.88 32.35 6.25
N ALA A 649 -15.60 32.63 6.58
CA ALA A 649 -15.09 32.66 7.94
C ALA A 649 -15.72 33.75 8.82
N GLN A 650 -16.30 34.80 8.22
CA GLN A 650 -17.04 35.84 8.96
C GLN A 650 -18.44 35.37 9.39
N GLY A 651 -18.87 34.19 8.93
CA GLY A 651 -20.11 33.53 9.30
C GLY A 651 -21.32 33.98 8.50
N ALA A 652 -22.47 33.38 8.83
CA ALA A 652 -23.73 33.50 8.09
C ALA A 652 -24.18 34.95 7.82
N ARG A 653 -23.87 35.89 8.73
CA ARG A 653 -24.25 37.31 8.60
C ARG A 653 -23.52 38.05 7.47
N ALA A 654 -22.36 37.55 7.03
CA ALA A 654 -21.58 38.12 5.94
C ALA A 654 -21.95 37.55 4.56
N LEU A 655 -22.85 36.56 4.53
CA LEU A 655 -23.23 35.85 3.31
C LEU A 655 -24.57 36.36 2.76
N PRO A 656 -24.74 36.46 1.43
CA PRO A 656 -26.01 36.82 0.79
C PRO A 656 -26.99 35.62 0.80
N LEU A 657 -27.52 35.30 1.98
CA LEU A 657 -28.36 34.11 2.21
C LEU A 657 -29.75 34.18 1.54
N ASP A 658 -30.21 35.38 1.17
CA ASP A 658 -31.48 35.59 0.45
C ASP A 658 -31.36 35.35 -1.07
N GLY A 659 -30.13 35.12 -1.57
CA GLY A 659 -29.84 34.91 -2.99
C GLY A 659 -29.72 33.43 -3.39
N PRO A 660 -29.57 33.14 -4.70
CA PRO A 660 -29.36 31.77 -5.17
C PRO A 660 -28.01 31.21 -4.69
N PRO A 661 -27.88 29.89 -4.43
CA PRO A 661 -26.64 29.26 -3.93
C PRO A 661 -25.39 29.54 -4.77
N LYS A 662 -25.56 29.83 -6.07
CA LYS A 662 -24.47 30.22 -6.97
C LYS A 662 -23.65 31.40 -6.41
N GLY A 663 -24.32 32.42 -5.86
CA GLY A 663 -23.64 33.59 -5.30
C GLY A 663 -22.78 33.26 -4.09
N LEU A 664 -23.16 32.24 -3.32
CA LEU A 664 -22.37 31.74 -2.20
C LEU A 664 -21.11 31.01 -2.67
N THR A 665 -21.21 30.21 -3.74
CA THR A 665 -20.04 29.54 -4.34
C THR A 665 -19.06 30.52 -5.00
N ASP A 666 -19.55 31.68 -5.47
CA ASP A 666 -18.71 32.73 -6.06
C ASP A 666 -17.89 33.49 -4.99
N LEU A 667 -18.32 33.48 -3.72
CA LEU A 667 -17.61 34.08 -2.58
C LEU A 667 -16.52 33.19 -1.98
N VAL A 668 -16.41 31.94 -2.44
CA VAL A 668 -15.35 31.02 -2.01
C VAL A 668 -14.04 31.46 -2.63
N GLN A 669 -13.05 31.77 -1.78
CA GLN A 669 -11.73 32.16 -2.26
C GLN A 669 -11.11 31.03 -3.10
N PRO A 670 -10.27 31.35 -4.11
CA PRO A 670 -9.50 30.33 -4.82
C PRO A 670 -8.72 29.42 -3.86
N ASP A 671 -8.19 30.00 -2.79
CA ASP A 671 -7.46 29.32 -1.73
C ASP A 671 -8.12 29.58 -0.36
N GLU A 672 -9.35 29.08 -0.21
CA GLU A 672 -10.16 29.26 1.00
C GLU A 672 -9.54 28.64 2.26
N PHE A 673 -8.74 27.58 2.09
CA PHE A 673 -8.06 26.87 3.18
C PHE A 673 -6.58 26.68 2.79
N PRO A 674 -5.71 27.67 3.07
CA PRO A 674 -4.31 27.62 2.67
C PRO A 674 -3.57 26.43 3.29
N LEU A 675 -2.45 26.04 2.66
CA LEU A 675 -1.55 25.05 3.23
C LEU A 675 -1.00 25.56 4.58
N ASN A 676 -0.98 24.68 5.58
CA ASN A 676 -0.27 24.97 6.83
C ASN A 676 1.25 25.02 6.61
N VAL A 677 1.99 25.52 7.61
CA VAL A 677 3.45 25.69 7.53
C VAL A 677 4.22 24.39 7.23
N PHE A 678 3.69 23.24 7.68
CA PHE A 678 4.28 21.94 7.39
C PHE A 678 4.15 21.61 5.91
N TYR A 679 2.95 21.76 5.33
CA TYR A 679 2.70 21.47 3.92
C TYR A 679 3.32 22.46 2.96
N GLU A 680 3.45 23.74 3.32
CA GLU A 680 4.21 24.70 2.51
C GLU A 680 5.68 24.25 2.36
N ALA A 681 6.30 23.82 3.46
CA ALA A 681 7.67 23.30 3.44
C ALA A 681 7.77 21.97 2.69
N LEU A 682 6.85 21.04 2.95
CA LEU A 682 6.83 19.73 2.29
C LEU A 682 6.67 19.87 0.77
N ARG A 683 5.69 20.65 0.30
CA ARG A 683 5.45 20.91 -1.13
C ARG A 683 6.69 21.44 -1.82
N LYS A 684 7.39 22.40 -1.19
CA LYS A 684 8.62 22.97 -1.76
C LYS A 684 9.73 21.92 -1.89
N LYS A 685 9.93 21.10 -0.86
CA LYS A 685 11.02 20.09 -0.85
C LYS A 685 10.73 18.88 -1.73
N MET A 686 9.45 18.54 -1.93
CA MET A 686 9.01 17.38 -2.72
C MET A 686 8.64 17.74 -4.17
N ALA A 687 8.80 18.99 -4.60
CA ALA A 687 8.36 19.48 -5.91
C ALA A 687 8.90 18.64 -7.07
N ASP A 688 10.20 18.33 -7.07
CA ASP A 688 10.83 17.54 -8.13
C ASP A 688 10.37 16.08 -8.11
N VAL A 689 10.08 15.54 -6.93
CA VAL A 689 9.53 14.19 -6.77
C VAL A 689 8.13 14.13 -7.38
N ILE A 690 7.26 15.08 -7.06
CA ILE A 690 5.90 15.17 -7.61
C ILE A 690 5.93 15.39 -9.13
N ALA A 691 6.81 16.26 -9.63
CA ALA A 691 6.96 16.46 -11.07
C ALA A 691 7.38 15.16 -11.78
N SER A 692 8.24 14.35 -11.15
CA SER A 692 8.70 13.06 -11.68
C SER A 692 7.64 11.94 -11.71
N THR A 693 6.44 12.19 -11.17
CA THR A 693 5.34 11.22 -11.22
C THR A 693 4.42 11.38 -12.43
N SER A 694 4.59 12.41 -13.25
CA SER A 694 3.82 12.56 -14.49
C SER A 694 4.07 11.36 -15.41
N GLY A 695 3.00 10.75 -15.94
CA GLY A 695 3.08 9.63 -16.88
C GLY A 695 3.53 8.30 -16.29
N ILE A 696 3.87 8.24 -14.99
CA ILE A 696 4.41 7.04 -14.36
C ILE A 696 3.44 5.85 -14.43
N THR A 697 3.98 4.66 -14.59
CA THR A 697 3.28 3.36 -14.62
C THR A 697 4.08 2.32 -13.85
N ALA A 698 3.55 1.09 -13.73
CA ALA A 698 4.30 -0.03 -13.15
C ALA A 698 5.62 -0.34 -13.88
N SER A 699 5.71 -0.06 -15.18
CA SER A 699 6.91 -0.32 -15.99
C SER A 699 7.94 0.81 -15.97
N THR A 700 7.62 1.95 -15.35
CA THR A 700 8.55 3.08 -15.24
C THR A 700 9.69 2.70 -14.29
N PRO A 701 10.97 2.77 -14.72
CA PRO A 701 12.09 2.48 -13.84
C PRO A 701 12.09 3.34 -12.58
N GLU A 702 12.58 2.78 -11.48
CA GLU A 702 12.91 3.58 -10.31
C GLU A 702 14.03 4.55 -10.67
N ARG A 703 14.00 5.77 -10.09
CA ARG A 703 15.17 6.64 -10.21
C ARG A 703 16.31 5.95 -9.47
N GLU A 704 17.42 5.72 -10.18
CA GLU A 704 18.68 5.39 -9.50
C GLU A 704 18.92 6.47 -8.45
N LYS A 705 19.10 6.06 -7.19
CA LYS A 705 19.58 6.98 -6.16
C LYS A 705 20.95 7.43 -6.63
N GLU A 706 21.09 8.68 -7.06
CA GLU A 706 22.40 9.31 -7.12
C GLU A 706 22.97 9.21 -5.70
N SER A 707 23.96 8.34 -5.53
CA SER A 707 24.67 8.19 -4.26
C SER A 707 25.32 9.53 -3.95
N ALA A 708 24.78 10.21 -2.94
CA ALA A 708 25.40 11.39 -2.33
C ALA A 708 26.49 10.97 -1.36
#